data_AF-A0A5B8VHI0-F1
#
_entry.id   AF-A0A5B8VHI0-F1
#
_cell.length_a   1.000
_cell.length_b   1.000
_cell.length_c   1.000
_cell.angle_alpha   90.00
_cell.angle_beta   90.00
_cell.angle_gamma   90.00
#
_symmetry.space_group_name_H-M   'P 1'
#
loop_
_entity.id
_entity.type
_entity.pdbx_description
1 polymer ?
#
loop_
_entity_poly.entity_id
_entity_poly.type
_entity_poly.pdbx_seq_one_letter_code
_entity_poly.pdbx_strand_id
1 'polypeptide(L)'
;MKFLTTILFVFILTGMAMGQQNADVPFSDTTYNLGFERIQQGGALHFKKAATTGYEISVDSTIKHSGKYSMRFHFSGDSTSFTAYMMNLPHLYKGHMIALSGYIKTDRIEPGRAGLVLRLDPRLGINNMYNHVVKGTTNWQKNEISLPLDAEKTKSIVIGGILEGKGTMWLDDLEVKIDGKPLSEAQIIPASNYPAEADTEFSKGAGITHMTTNPKTVKNLQVLGEVWGYLKFFHPRATAGDFNFGHELFRLLPSVANASSDAERDELLSSFLTKLGTVSQNDAGTPFARKDSIMFDTDTTWWHQGGLSEKLLAQFRRLLLSNRPHSFSYYYNFTSAGNVLFTNDAEYPSIENPDIGVRLLALYRYWNAIAYFYPYRNLIKDWPTVLATYIPIMIQANTRLKYELALAGLVAKIKDTHAGVSGLINSTLEYYGKLQPPFAVEYIQNKWVVTKYLNKVAGRLSGVEIGDILEKIGGKPVAAVVKSRLAITSGSNAAAKYRNIGWSLLKTNEPSLRLGFFSEDTFATKNVQTYPADSLLSIGFTDDTKPAFGYARPGIGYIYGGTFQRKDIQPVIAGIKNAKGLIVDLRNYPNGSGLFMMISSLSRSAVKYTRYSHIDPVRPGRAIMGPAQSLGAFNHNYYGGKIVVLVNKNTQSAAEFYAMSLRAIGATVVGSTTAGADGNVSELYLPGSILTTFSGLGIYYPDGSQTQQVGIVPDIFCEPTAEGIKAGKDEQLERAIEFINTGK
;
A
#
# COMPACT_ATOMS: atom_id res chain seq x y z
N MET A 1 5.72 -14.81 0.12
CA MET A 1 4.84 -15.03 1.31
C MET A 1 5.03 -14.00 2.44
N LYS A 2 6.06 -13.13 2.41
CA LYS A 2 6.27 -12.07 3.42
C LYS A 2 5.49 -10.76 3.18
N PHE A 3 4.73 -10.61 2.08
CA PHE A 3 4.24 -9.29 1.67
C PHE A 3 2.72 -9.13 1.63
N LEU A 4 1.91 -10.13 1.25
CA LEU A 4 0.47 -9.89 1.06
C LEU A 4 -0.43 -10.23 2.25
N THR A 5 -0.13 -11.32 2.98
CA THR A 5 -0.69 -11.48 4.33
C THR A 5 -0.23 -10.33 5.21
N THR A 6 1.01 -9.87 5.05
CA THR A 6 1.54 -8.65 5.65
C THR A 6 0.75 -7.40 5.27
N ILE A 7 0.23 -7.23 4.05
CA ILE A 7 -0.56 -6.03 3.68
C ILE A 7 -1.85 -5.94 4.52
N LEU A 8 -2.65 -7.00 4.64
CA LEU A 8 -3.87 -6.96 5.48
C LEU A 8 -3.56 -6.95 6.99
N PHE A 9 -2.47 -7.61 7.43
CA PHE A 9 -2.00 -7.61 8.82
C PHE A 9 -1.38 -6.27 9.25
N VAL A 10 -0.74 -5.55 8.33
CA VAL A 10 -0.03 -4.29 8.58
C VAL A 10 -1.00 -3.11 8.62
N PHE A 11 -2.12 -3.16 7.90
CA PHE A 11 -3.17 -2.12 7.98
C PHE A 11 -3.74 -1.93 9.41
N ILE A 12 -3.77 -2.98 10.23
CA ILE A 12 -4.38 -2.93 11.58
C ILE A 12 -3.32 -2.71 12.67
N LEU A 13 -2.08 -3.16 12.46
CA LEU A 13 -0.96 -2.95 13.40
C LEU A 13 -0.26 -1.59 13.25
N THR A 14 -0.57 -0.80 12.22
CA THR A 14 -0.07 0.57 12.01
C THR A 14 -0.84 1.62 12.82
N GLY A 15 -2.08 1.35 13.23
CA GLY A 15 -2.93 2.31 13.96
C GLY A 15 -2.46 2.66 15.39
N MET A 16 -1.42 2.03 15.91
CA MET A 16 -0.99 2.20 17.31
C MET A 16 0.07 3.26 17.56
N ALA A 17 0.64 3.87 16.53
CA ALA A 17 1.43 5.09 16.72
C ALA A 17 0.54 6.32 17.01
N MET A 18 -0.80 6.22 16.85
CA MET A 18 -1.68 7.39 16.75
C MET A 18 -2.90 7.39 17.66
N GLY A 19 -3.00 6.45 18.60
CA GLY A 19 -4.01 6.52 19.66
C GLY A 19 -3.58 7.49 20.75
N GLN A 20 -4.37 8.54 20.99
CA GLN A 20 -4.31 9.53 22.09
C GLN A 20 -3.09 9.42 23.01
N GLN A 21 -2.25 10.48 23.03
CA GLN A 21 -1.40 10.80 24.18
C GLN A 21 -2.29 11.10 25.39
N ASN A 22 -2.86 10.06 26.00
CA ASN A 22 -3.03 10.07 27.45
C ASN A 22 -1.63 9.94 28.03
N ALA A 23 -1.35 10.66 29.11
CA ALA A 23 -0.04 10.70 29.75
C ALA A 23 0.45 9.27 30.08
N ASP A 24 1.26 8.68 29.19
CA ASP A 24 1.93 7.42 29.44
C ASP A 24 2.86 7.64 30.64
N VAL A 25 2.76 6.79 31.66
CA VAL A 25 3.69 6.83 32.80
C VAL A 25 5.10 6.60 32.23
N PRO A 26 6.07 7.48 32.50
CA PRO A 26 7.43 7.31 32.01
C PRO A 26 7.96 5.93 32.40
N PHE A 27 8.65 5.27 31.48
CA PHE A 27 9.42 4.08 31.84
C PHE A 27 10.43 4.51 32.91
N SER A 28 10.41 3.86 34.08
CA SER A 28 11.59 3.89 34.94
C SER A 28 12.61 2.95 34.30
N ASP A 29 13.86 3.40 34.16
CA ASP A 29 14.94 2.92 33.24
C ASP A 29 15.21 1.40 33.13
N THR A 30 14.50 0.53 33.85
CA THR A 30 14.72 -0.93 33.84
C THR A 30 13.47 -1.82 33.93
N THR A 31 12.23 -1.31 34.02
CA THR A 31 11.05 -2.17 34.26
C THR A 31 10.06 -2.26 33.09
N TYR A 32 10.44 -3.05 32.08
CA TYR A 32 9.65 -3.31 30.85
C TYR A 32 8.36 -4.13 31.04
N ASN A 33 8.06 -4.59 32.26
CA ASN A 33 6.86 -5.36 32.62
C ASN A 33 6.62 -6.62 31.76
N LEU A 34 7.69 -7.31 31.38
CA LEU A 34 7.63 -8.44 30.43
C LEU A 34 6.96 -9.71 30.97
N GLY A 35 6.84 -9.85 32.30
CA GLY A 35 6.02 -10.88 32.96
C GLY A 35 4.63 -10.39 33.39
N PHE A 36 4.19 -9.22 32.94
CA PHE A 36 2.82 -8.70 33.18
C PHE A 36 2.42 -8.47 34.65
N GLU A 37 3.39 -8.32 35.54
CA GLU A 37 3.19 -8.18 36.99
C GLU A 37 2.61 -6.83 37.43
N ARG A 38 2.72 -5.80 36.58
CA ARG A 38 2.23 -4.44 36.86
C ARG A 38 0.99 -4.15 36.01
N ILE A 39 -0.13 -3.86 36.66
CA ILE A 39 -1.43 -3.64 36.02
C ILE A 39 -1.85 -2.18 36.13
N GLN A 40 -2.37 -1.60 35.04
CA GLN A 40 -2.97 -0.28 34.98
C GLN A 40 -4.25 -0.33 34.12
N GLN A 41 -5.33 0.28 34.61
CA GLN A 41 -6.63 0.32 33.92
C GLN A 41 -7.13 -1.06 33.43
N GLY A 42 -6.85 -2.12 34.21
CA GLY A 42 -7.30 -3.48 33.91
C GLY A 42 -6.43 -4.27 32.91
N GLY A 43 -5.32 -3.71 32.42
CA GLY A 43 -4.35 -4.39 31.55
C GLY A 43 -2.91 -4.26 32.05
N ALA A 44 -1.97 -5.02 31.48
CA ALA A 44 -0.56 -4.86 31.83
C ALA A 44 -0.01 -3.51 31.37
N LEU A 45 0.68 -2.82 32.28
CA LEU A 45 1.32 -1.51 32.05
C LEU A 45 2.25 -1.56 30.82
N HIS A 46 2.22 -0.51 29.99
CA HIS A 46 2.96 -0.31 28.73
C HIS A 46 2.50 -1.14 27.52
N PHE A 47 1.57 -2.08 27.69
CA PHE A 47 1.02 -2.85 26.58
C PHE A 47 -0.31 -2.28 26.10
N LYS A 48 -0.56 -2.36 24.79
CA LYS A 48 -1.79 -1.89 24.14
C LYS A 48 -2.41 -3.02 23.30
N LYS A 49 -3.75 -3.12 23.34
CA LYS A 49 -4.56 -4.09 22.58
C LYS A 49 -4.86 -3.58 21.17
N ALA A 50 -4.61 -4.41 20.15
CA ALA A 50 -4.94 -4.12 18.76
C ALA A 50 -6.43 -3.80 18.59
N ALA A 51 -6.77 -2.75 17.82
CA ALA A 51 -8.13 -2.30 17.56
C ALA A 51 -8.91 -3.31 16.71
N THR A 52 -9.34 -4.39 17.35
CA THR A 52 -9.98 -5.56 16.73
C THR A 52 -11.21 -5.95 17.56
N THR A 53 -12.28 -6.35 16.88
CA THR A 53 -13.55 -6.76 17.49
C THR A 53 -13.61 -8.29 17.62
N GLY A 54 -14.42 -8.80 18.56
CA GLY A 54 -14.60 -10.25 18.74
C GLY A 54 -13.53 -10.95 19.59
N TYR A 55 -12.66 -10.19 20.24
CA TYR A 55 -11.64 -10.72 21.16
C TYR A 55 -11.62 -9.95 22.47
N GLU A 56 -11.44 -10.68 23.56
CA GLU A 56 -11.17 -10.16 24.90
C GLU A 56 -9.68 -10.33 25.23
N ILE A 57 -9.07 -9.30 25.83
CA ILE A 57 -7.74 -9.42 26.42
C ILE A 57 -7.87 -8.98 27.88
N SER A 58 -7.47 -9.86 28.79
CA SER A 58 -7.62 -9.66 30.23
C SER A 58 -6.40 -10.19 30.98
N VAL A 59 -6.15 -9.61 32.16
CA VAL A 59 -5.18 -10.15 33.11
C VAL A 59 -5.78 -11.40 33.76
N ASP A 60 -5.01 -12.48 33.85
CA ASP A 60 -5.42 -13.73 34.50
C ASP A 60 -4.49 -14.05 35.68
N SER A 61 -5.05 -14.12 36.88
CA SER A 61 -4.31 -14.42 38.11
C SER A 61 -4.31 -15.91 38.46
N THR A 62 -5.04 -16.73 37.73
CA THR A 62 -5.27 -18.16 38.01
C THR A 62 -4.42 -19.05 37.10
N ILE A 63 -4.42 -18.78 35.79
CA ILE A 63 -3.63 -19.49 34.80
C ILE A 63 -2.43 -18.61 34.46
N LYS A 64 -1.28 -18.94 35.01
CA LYS A 64 -0.01 -18.24 34.82
C LYS A 64 1.15 -19.22 34.76
N HIS A 65 2.24 -18.80 34.15
CA HIS A 65 3.46 -19.59 34.10
C HIS A 65 4.33 -19.28 35.32
N SER A 66 4.51 -17.99 35.63
CA SER A 66 5.20 -17.53 36.82
C SER A 66 4.49 -16.31 37.43
N GLY A 67 5.08 -15.71 38.47
CA GLY A 67 4.58 -14.45 39.04
C GLY A 67 3.14 -14.49 39.56
N LYS A 68 2.45 -13.36 39.47
CA LYS A 68 1.06 -13.18 39.90
C LYS A 68 0.08 -13.26 38.75
N TYR A 69 0.49 -12.88 37.54
CA TYR A 69 -0.41 -12.68 36.42
C TYR A 69 0.13 -13.26 35.11
N SER A 70 -0.78 -13.58 34.19
CA SER A 70 -0.47 -13.71 32.76
C SER A 70 -1.47 -12.90 31.93
N MET A 71 -1.20 -12.73 30.64
CA MET A 71 -2.15 -12.10 29.73
C MET A 71 -2.95 -13.17 28.98
N ARG A 72 -4.27 -13.16 29.20
CA ARG A 72 -5.23 -14.03 28.52
C ARG A 72 -5.81 -13.32 27.31
N PHE A 73 -5.84 -14.02 26.19
CA PHE A 73 -6.48 -13.62 24.94
C PHE A 73 -7.57 -14.64 24.65
N HIS A 74 -8.80 -14.19 24.49
CA HIS A 74 -9.95 -15.07 24.30
C HIS A 74 -10.81 -14.60 23.12
N PHE A 75 -11.15 -15.53 22.25
CA PHE A 75 -12.15 -15.28 21.20
C PHE A 75 -13.56 -15.31 21.80
N SER A 76 -14.30 -14.22 21.64
CA SER A 76 -15.66 -14.04 22.18
C SER A 76 -16.68 -13.54 21.14
N GLY A 77 -16.30 -13.44 19.86
CA GLY A 77 -17.15 -12.94 18.79
C GLY A 77 -17.84 -14.01 17.93
N ASP A 78 -18.62 -13.57 16.95
CA ASP A 78 -19.32 -14.45 16.00
C ASP A 78 -18.48 -14.77 14.75
N SER A 79 -17.50 -13.92 14.41
CA SER A 79 -16.61 -14.08 13.26
C SER A 79 -15.15 -13.96 13.67
N THR A 80 -14.30 -14.81 13.10
CA THR A 80 -12.87 -14.90 13.45
C THR A 80 -12.04 -13.89 12.67
N SER A 81 -11.09 -13.26 13.36
CA SER A 81 -10.04 -12.41 12.79
C SER A 81 -8.75 -12.67 13.57
N PHE A 82 -8.09 -11.63 14.07
CA PHE A 82 -7.00 -11.73 15.03
C PHE A 82 -7.08 -10.59 16.05
N THR A 83 -6.29 -10.72 17.13
CA THR A 83 -6.01 -9.68 18.11
C THR A 83 -4.54 -9.78 18.54
N ALA A 84 -3.97 -8.68 19.00
CA ALA A 84 -2.60 -8.65 19.53
C ALA A 84 -2.52 -7.73 20.76
N TYR A 85 -1.58 -8.03 21.66
CA TYR A 85 -1.26 -7.21 22.82
C TYR A 85 0.24 -6.95 22.79
N MET A 86 0.63 -5.69 22.62
CA MET A 86 2.00 -5.35 22.26
C MET A 86 2.51 -4.12 23.01
N MET A 87 3.83 -4.03 23.13
CA MET A 87 4.56 -2.91 23.69
C MET A 87 5.60 -2.43 22.67
N ASN A 88 5.76 -1.11 22.56
CA ASN A 88 6.93 -0.52 21.94
C ASN A 88 8.05 -0.44 22.98
N LEU A 89 9.23 -0.95 22.66
CA LEU A 89 10.38 -0.73 23.53
C LEU A 89 10.69 0.78 23.60
N PRO A 90 11.04 1.31 24.78
CA PRO A 90 11.29 2.74 24.99
C PRO A 90 12.58 3.24 24.34
N HIS A 91 13.47 2.32 23.97
CA HIS A 91 14.78 2.63 23.43
C HIS A 91 15.06 1.83 22.16
N LEU A 92 16.02 2.33 21.39
CA LEU A 92 16.68 1.59 20.33
C LEU A 92 17.99 1.03 20.87
N TYR A 93 18.48 -0.06 20.28
CA TYR A 93 19.64 -0.79 20.81
C TYR A 93 20.65 -1.05 19.70
N LYS A 94 21.94 -0.96 20.02
CA LYS A 94 23.01 -1.41 19.13
C LYS A 94 23.05 -2.94 19.11
N GLY A 95 23.23 -3.51 17.93
CA GLY A 95 23.38 -4.96 17.73
C GLY A 95 23.04 -5.38 16.31
N HIS A 96 23.17 -6.67 16.03
CA HIS A 96 22.96 -7.26 14.71
C HIS A 96 21.72 -8.17 14.66
N MET A 97 21.29 -8.66 15.81
CA MET A 97 20.16 -9.57 15.97
C MET A 97 19.36 -9.21 17.22
N ILE A 98 18.04 -9.25 17.10
CA ILE A 98 17.11 -9.20 18.22
C ILE A 98 16.31 -10.50 18.29
N ALA A 99 16.14 -11.04 19.49
CA ALA A 99 15.29 -12.19 19.76
C ALA A 99 14.24 -11.84 20.82
N LEU A 100 13.03 -12.37 20.63
CA LEU A 100 11.94 -12.35 21.59
C LEU A 100 11.56 -13.79 21.91
N SER A 101 11.56 -14.13 23.19
CA SER A 101 11.02 -15.40 23.68
C SER A 101 9.92 -15.18 24.71
N GLY A 102 9.10 -16.21 24.94
CA GLY A 102 8.01 -16.16 25.91
C GLY A 102 7.29 -17.51 26.03
N TYR A 103 6.50 -17.66 27.08
CA TYR A 103 5.71 -18.86 27.35
C TYR A 103 4.29 -18.69 26.83
N ILE A 104 3.82 -19.68 26.07
CA ILE A 104 2.47 -19.70 25.51
C ILE A 104 1.76 -20.97 25.98
N LYS A 105 0.55 -20.82 26.51
CA LYS A 105 -0.40 -21.91 26.77
C LYS A 105 -1.63 -21.69 25.91
N THR A 106 -2.25 -22.75 25.40
CA THR A 106 -3.44 -22.65 24.54
C THR A 106 -4.56 -23.58 24.96
N ASP A 107 -5.79 -23.17 24.66
CA ASP A 107 -6.98 -24.01 24.76
C ASP A 107 -7.86 -23.83 23.51
N ARG A 108 -8.07 -24.93 22.79
CA ARG A 108 -8.96 -25.06 21.61
C ARG A 108 -8.72 -24.01 20.53
N ILE A 109 -7.47 -23.82 20.13
CA ILE A 109 -7.10 -22.93 19.03
C ILE A 109 -7.41 -23.59 17.67
N GLU A 110 -8.70 -23.69 17.35
CA GLU A 110 -9.21 -24.38 16.15
C GLU A 110 -10.56 -23.77 15.66
N PRO A 111 -10.63 -23.22 14.42
CA PRO A 111 -9.51 -22.89 13.55
C PRO A 111 -8.74 -21.70 14.13
N GLY A 112 -7.41 -21.69 14.01
CA GLY A 112 -6.62 -20.55 14.47
C GLY A 112 -5.13 -20.82 14.66
N ARG A 113 -4.48 -19.86 15.32
CA ARG A 113 -3.10 -19.92 15.79
C ARG A 113 -2.85 -18.94 16.95
N ALA A 114 -1.89 -19.30 17.80
CA ALA A 114 -1.29 -18.41 18.79
C ALA A 114 0.22 -18.26 18.53
N GLY A 115 0.78 -17.11 18.88
CA GLY A 115 2.21 -16.85 18.71
C GLY A 115 2.72 -15.57 19.37
N LEU A 116 4.03 -15.37 19.28
CA LEU A 116 4.73 -14.12 19.60
C LEU A 116 4.72 -13.18 18.39
N VAL A 117 4.93 -11.89 18.62
CA VAL A 117 5.16 -10.89 17.57
C VAL A 117 6.39 -10.05 17.90
N LEU A 118 7.30 -9.91 16.92
CA LEU A 118 8.46 -9.04 16.94
C LEU A 118 8.50 -8.26 15.62
N ARG A 119 8.52 -6.92 15.69
CA ARG A 119 8.51 -6.03 14.52
C ARG A 119 9.56 -4.94 14.67
N LEU A 120 10.29 -4.68 13.58
CA LEU A 120 11.24 -3.58 13.44
C LEU A 120 10.68 -2.56 12.44
N ASP A 121 10.44 -1.34 12.91
CA ASP A 121 9.88 -0.25 12.12
C ASP A 121 10.97 0.64 11.51
N PRO A 122 10.75 1.23 10.31
CA PRO A 122 9.53 1.24 9.51
C PRO A 122 9.47 0.09 8.49
N ARG A 123 9.24 -1.16 8.94
CA ARG A 123 9.14 -2.40 8.15
C ARG A 123 10.48 -3.01 7.71
N LEU A 124 11.48 -2.93 8.56
CA LEU A 124 12.75 -3.65 8.36
C LEU A 124 12.57 -5.17 8.52
N GLY A 125 11.61 -5.57 9.36
CA GLY A 125 11.25 -6.97 9.51
C GLY A 125 10.06 -7.18 10.44
N ILE A 126 9.35 -8.27 10.22
CA ILE A 126 8.33 -8.79 11.15
C ILE A 126 8.49 -10.31 11.26
N ASN A 127 8.45 -10.82 12.48
CA ASN A 127 8.36 -12.24 12.78
C ASN A 127 7.18 -12.43 13.76
N ASN A 128 6.19 -13.21 13.35
CA ASN A 128 4.98 -13.47 14.13
C ASN A 128 4.72 -14.98 14.30
N MET A 129 5.79 -15.79 14.29
CA MET A 129 5.74 -17.26 14.40
C MET A 129 4.93 -17.97 13.29
N TYR A 130 4.67 -17.35 12.13
CA TYR A 130 3.81 -17.93 11.07
C TYR A 130 4.15 -19.39 10.70
N ASN A 131 5.44 -19.75 10.67
CA ASN A 131 5.88 -21.09 10.27
C ASN A 131 5.91 -22.11 11.43
N HIS A 132 5.82 -21.65 12.68
CA HIS A 132 5.95 -22.45 13.91
C HIS A 132 4.88 -22.01 14.92
N VAL A 133 3.62 -22.04 14.51
CA VAL A 133 2.48 -21.58 15.31
C VAL A 133 2.07 -22.60 16.37
N VAL A 134 1.49 -22.12 17.48
CA VAL A 134 0.85 -22.97 18.49
C VAL A 134 -0.63 -23.14 18.13
N LYS A 135 -1.13 -24.38 18.15
CA LYS A 135 -2.51 -24.76 17.78
C LYS A 135 -3.08 -25.78 18.78
N GLY A 136 -4.41 -25.95 18.76
CA GLY A 136 -5.11 -26.91 19.61
C GLY A 136 -5.10 -26.49 21.08
N THR A 137 -5.02 -27.47 21.98
CA THR A 137 -4.85 -27.28 23.42
C THR A 137 -3.47 -27.74 23.83
N THR A 138 -2.69 -26.85 24.45
CA THR A 138 -1.31 -27.14 24.89
C THR A 138 -1.09 -26.72 26.33
N ASN A 139 -0.10 -27.34 26.98
CA ASN A 139 0.49 -26.78 28.20
C ASN A 139 1.46 -25.65 27.86
N TRP A 140 1.98 -24.96 28.88
CA TRP A 140 2.96 -23.91 28.72
C TRP A 140 4.17 -24.40 27.92
N GLN A 141 4.50 -23.68 26.85
CA GLN A 141 5.62 -23.97 25.97
C GLN A 141 6.41 -22.67 25.75
N LYS A 142 7.73 -22.75 25.96
CA LYS A 142 8.62 -21.64 25.59
C LYS A 142 8.77 -21.60 24.08
N ASN A 143 8.56 -20.43 23.50
CA ASN A 143 8.72 -20.15 22.09
C ASN A 143 9.69 -18.98 21.91
N GLU A 144 10.42 -18.96 20.79
CA GLU A 144 11.39 -17.91 20.47
C GLU A 144 11.33 -17.54 18.99
N ILE A 145 11.47 -16.25 18.71
CA ILE A 145 11.59 -15.68 17.37
C ILE A 145 12.69 -14.64 17.33
N SER A 146 13.32 -14.47 16.17
CA SER A 146 14.37 -13.48 15.97
C SER A 146 14.26 -12.75 14.64
N LEU A 147 14.90 -11.58 14.58
CA LEU A 147 15.07 -10.75 13.39
C LEU A 147 16.49 -10.15 13.36
N PRO A 148 17.08 -9.96 12.16
CA PRO A 148 18.24 -9.09 11.99
C PRO A 148 17.90 -7.67 12.44
N LEU A 149 18.74 -7.10 13.31
CA LEU A 149 18.63 -5.74 13.81
C LEU A 149 19.58 -4.84 13.01
N ASP A 150 19.03 -3.79 12.41
CA ASP A 150 19.79 -2.72 11.76
C ASP A 150 19.65 -1.46 12.61
N ALA A 151 20.63 -1.22 13.47
CA ALA A 151 20.65 -0.14 14.45
C ALA A 151 20.46 1.26 13.82
N GLU A 152 20.93 1.48 12.59
CA GLU A 152 20.86 2.78 11.92
C GLU A 152 19.48 3.03 11.32
N LYS A 153 18.82 1.97 10.84
CA LYS A 153 17.53 2.07 10.16
C LYS A 153 16.34 1.89 11.12
N THR A 154 16.51 1.17 12.22
CA THR A 154 15.41 0.85 13.13
C THR A 154 14.96 2.11 13.86
N LYS A 155 13.67 2.44 13.77
CA LYS A 155 13.05 3.60 14.43
C LYS A 155 12.12 3.22 15.58
N SER A 156 11.58 2.01 15.56
CA SER A 156 10.83 1.44 16.69
C SER A 156 10.95 -0.08 16.69
N ILE A 157 10.83 -0.67 17.88
CA ILE A 157 10.84 -2.11 18.11
C ILE A 157 9.55 -2.46 18.86
N VAL A 158 8.71 -3.28 18.22
CA VAL A 158 7.43 -3.72 18.79
C VAL A 158 7.50 -5.19 19.15
N ILE A 159 7.09 -5.51 20.37
CA ILE A 159 7.07 -6.88 20.89
C ILE A 159 5.70 -7.23 21.49
N GLY A 160 5.34 -8.50 21.53
CA GLY A 160 4.11 -8.95 22.20
C GLY A 160 3.66 -10.34 21.81
N GLY A 161 2.35 -10.58 21.95
CA GLY A 161 1.69 -11.81 21.50
C GLY A 161 0.49 -11.56 20.60
N ILE A 162 0.10 -12.61 19.87
CA ILE A 162 -0.96 -12.58 18.88
C ILE A 162 -1.81 -13.85 18.91
N LEU A 163 -3.13 -13.65 18.85
CA LEU A 163 -4.15 -14.69 18.70
C LEU A 163 -4.89 -14.46 17.39
N GLU A 164 -4.99 -15.49 16.54
CA GLU A 164 -5.81 -15.49 15.33
C GLU A 164 -6.76 -16.69 15.36
N GLY A 165 -8.01 -16.49 14.98
CA GLY A 165 -9.03 -17.55 15.00
C GLY A 165 -9.75 -17.69 16.34
N LYS A 166 -10.23 -18.91 16.64
CA LYS A 166 -11.00 -19.24 17.85
C LYS A 166 -10.11 -19.74 18.98
N GLY A 167 -10.66 -19.81 20.19
CA GLY A 167 -10.04 -20.40 21.37
C GLY A 167 -9.43 -19.37 22.31
N THR A 168 -8.56 -19.85 23.20
CA THR A 168 -7.91 -19.04 24.23
C THR A 168 -6.40 -19.27 24.21
N MET A 169 -5.63 -18.20 24.35
CA MET A 169 -4.20 -18.31 24.68
C MET A 169 -3.87 -17.51 25.93
N TRP A 170 -2.87 -17.98 26.65
CA TRP A 170 -2.21 -17.23 27.72
C TRP A 170 -0.75 -17.00 27.33
N LEU A 171 -0.27 -15.79 27.59
CA LEU A 171 1.09 -15.35 27.32
C LEU A 171 1.73 -14.89 28.63
N ASP A 172 2.95 -15.33 28.88
CA ASP A 172 3.68 -14.99 30.09
C ASP A 172 5.20 -14.98 29.87
N ASP A 173 5.93 -14.36 30.80
CA ASP A 173 7.39 -14.35 30.89
C ASP A 173 8.11 -14.04 29.56
N LEU A 174 7.83 -12.86 28.99
CA LEU A 174 8.55 -12.40 27.81
C LEU A 174 10.02 -12.09 28.16
N GLU A 175 10.92 -12.38 27.22
CA GLU A 175 12.35 -12.09 27.33
C GLU A 175 12.85 -11.55 25.99
N VAL A 176 13.55 -10.42 26.02
CA VAL A 176 14.20 -9.82 24.84
C VAL A 176 15.70 -9.95 24.96
N LYS A 177 16.35 -10.39 23.87
CA LYS A 177 17.81 -10.45 23.76
C LYS A 177 18.33 -9.69 22.55
N ILE A 178 19.45 -8.99 22.73
CA ILE A 178 20.21 -8.34 21.66
C ILE A 178 21.55 -9.04 21.53
N ASP A 179 21.86 -9.58 20.36
CA ASP A 179 23.06 -10.39 20.10
C ASP A 179 23.28 -11.50 21.16
N GLY A 180 22.18 -12.13 21.59
CA GLY A 180 22.17 -13.20 22.59
C GLY A 180 22.24 -12.75 24.05
N LYS A 181 22.40 -11.45 24.33
CA LYS A 181 22.46 -10.91 25.70
C LYS A 181 21.12 -10.35 26.14
N PRO A 182 20.76 -10.44 27.44
CA PRO A 182 19.54 -9.84 27.97
C PRO A 182 19.45 -8.34 27.68
N LEU A 183 18.24 -7.82 27.51
CA LEU A 183 17.99 -6.41 27.20
C LEU A 183 18.61 -5.44 28.23
N SER A 184 18.75 -5.85 29.49
CA SER A 184 19.41 -5.07 30.55
C SER A 184 20.90 -4.81 30.31
N GLU A 185 21.55 -5.61 29.48
CA GLU A 185 22.97 -5.47 29.10
C GLU A 185 23.14 -4.82 27.72
N ALA A 186 22.03 -4.55 27.01
CA ALA A 186 22.07 -4.00 25.68
C ALA A 186 22.49 -2.53 25.69
N GLN A 187 23.33 -2.13 24.73
CA GLN A 187 23.72 -0.74 24.57
C GLN A 187 22.59 0.05 23.92
N ILE A 188 22.01 0.99 24.66
CA ILE A 188 20.98 1.90 24.14
C ILE A 188 21.62 2.87 23.13
N ILE A 189 20.95 3.05 21.99
CA ILE A 189 21.21 4.14 21.06
C ILE A 189 20.51 5.37 21.65
N PRO A 190 21.24 6.46 21.94
CA PRO A 190 20.63 7.71 22.38
C PRO A 190 19.54 8.13 21.39
N ALA A 191 18.43 8.68 21.89
CA ALA A 191 17.43 9.29 21.01
C ALA A 191 18.14 10.25 20.05
N SER A 192 17.85 10.12 18.75
CA SER A 192 18.52 10.93 17.74
C SER A 192 18.03 12.36 17.88
N ASN A 193 18.84 13.24 18.48
CA ASN A 193 18.50 14.64 18.67
C ASN A 193 18.77 15.45 17.39
N TYR A 194 17.99 15.19 16.33
CA TYR A 194 18.04 16.05 15.16
C TYR A 194 17.56 17.46 15.54
N PRO A 195 18.27 18.54 15.17
CA PRO A 195 17.81 19.90 15.49
C PRO A 195 16.40 20.20 14.97
N ALA A 196 15.98 19.57 13.87
CA ALA A 196 14.62 19.63 13.35
C ALA A 196 13.53 19.20 14.35
N GLU A 197 13.82 18.25 15.24
CA GLU A 197 12.84 17.72 16.19
C GLU A 197 12.62 18.66 17.38
N ALA A 198 13.59 19.54 17.67
CA ALA A 198 13.46 20.57 18.70
C ALA A 198 12.55 21.73 18.25
N ASP A 199 12.35 21.92 16.95
CA ASP A 199 11.45 22.92 16.39
C ASP A 199 9.98 22.43 16.51
N THR A 200 9.28 22.95 17.52
CA THR A 200 7.89 22.57 17.85
C THR A 200 6.85 23.67 17.53
N GLU A 201 7.29 24.79 16.93
CA GLU A 201 6.49 26.01 16.74
C GLU A 201 5.12 25.74 16.08
N PHE A 202 5.10 24.90 15.05
CA PHE A 202 3.90 24.60 14.26
C PHE A 202 3.39 23.16 14.45
N SER A 203 3.63 22.56 15.62
CA SER A 203 3.16 21.21 15.95
C SER A 203 1.63 21.03 15.86
N LYS A 204 0.86 22.13 15.99
CA LYS A 204 -0.61 22.16 15.90
C LYS A 204 -1.16 22.66 14.56
N GLY A 205 -0.29 22.94 13.58
CA GLY A 205 -0.66 23.54 12.30
C GLY A 205 0.00 24.90 12.07
N ALA A 206 -0.25 25.48 10.90
CA ALA A 206 0.36 26.75 10.46
C ALA A 206 -0.42 27.99 10.92
N GLY A 207 -1.70 27.83 11.29
CA GLY A 207 -2.56 28.95 11.70
C GLY A 207 -3.02 29.87 10.56
N ILE A 208 -2.82 29.46 9.30
CA ILE A 208 -3.17 30.27 8.11
C ILE A 208 -4.63 30.01 7.72
N THR A 209 -5.51 30.97 7.98
CA THR A 209 -6.95 30.86 7.70
C THR A 209 -7.40 31.53 6.40
N HIS A 210 -6.61 32.46 5.87
CA HIS A 210 -6.93 33.21 4.66
C HIS A 210 -5.73 33.29 3.72
N MET A 211 -5.98 33.12 2.41
CA MET A 211 -4.99 33.27 1.34
C MET A 211 -5.71 33.57 0.03
N THR A 212 -5.16 34.49 -0.78
CA THR A 212 -5.76 34.81 -2.08
C THR A 212 -5.41 33.74 -3.13
N THR A 213 -6.21 33.63 -4.18
CA THR A 213 -6.01 32.66 -5.29
C THR A 213 -5.85 33.35 -6.64
N ASN A 214 -5.42 34.61 -6.65
CA ASN A 214 -5.13 35.32 -7.89
C ASN A 214 -3.94 34.67 -8.64
N PRO A 215 -3.81 34.86 -9.96
CA PRO A 215 -2.76 34.21 -10.75
C PRO A 215 -1.33 34.45 -10.25
N LYS A 216 -1.03 35.64 -9.71
CA LYS A 216 0.30 35.98 -9.17
C LYS A 216 0.60 35.19 -7.91
N THR A 217 -0.33 35.14 -6.96
CA THR A 217 -0.19 34.34 -5.73
C THR A 217 -0.06 32.86 -6.05
N VAL A 218 -0.86 32.32 -6.98
CA VAL A 218 -0.74 30.91 -7.41
C VAL A 218 0.63 30.64 -8.03
N LYS A 219 1.15 31.52 -8.90
CA LYS A 219 2.50 31.40 -9.47
C LYS A 219 3.58 31.41 -8.37
N ASN A 220 3.49 32.33 -7.42
CA ASN A 220 4.46 32.41 -6.33
C ASN A 220 4.46 31.15 -5.45
N LEU A 221 3.27 30.63 -5.14
CA LEU A 221 3.10 29.40 -4.37
C LEU A 221 3.60 28.17 -5.14
N GLN A 222 3.37 28.11 -6.45
CA GLN A 222 3.92 27.03 -7.29
C GLN A 222 5.45 27.00 -7.18
N VAL A 223 6.10 28.14 -7.42
CA VAL A 223 7.57 28.24 -7.30
C VAL A 223 8.03 27.87 -5.90
N LEU A 224 7.34 28.32 -4.85
CA LEU A 224 7.67 27.92 -3.48
C LEU A 224 7.58 26.40 -3.29
N GLY A 225 6.55 25.73 -3.80
CA GLY A 225 6.38 24.29 -3.66
C GLY A 225 7.48 23.47 -4.37
N GLU A 226 7.92 23.92 -5.55
CA GLU A 226 9.02 23.33 -6.31
C GLU A 226 10.36 23.54 -5.59
N VAL A 227 10.64 24.78 -5.16
CA VAL A 227 11.86 25.13 -4.40
C VAL A 227 11.91 24.38 -3.08
N TRP A 228 10.83 24.40 -2.30
CA TRP A 228 10.76 23.74 -1.00
C TRP A 228 11.10 22.25 -1.10
N GLY A 229 10.53 21.54 -2.08
CA GLY A 229 10.78 20.12 -2.25
C GLY A 229 12.17 19.80 -2.77
N TYR A 230 12.70 20.63 -3.68
CA TYR A 230 14.09 20.50 -4.12
C TYR A 230 15.05 20.66 -2.94
N LEU A 231 14.86 21.67 -2.10
CA LEU A 231 15.71 21.89 -0.93
C LEU A 231 15.57 20.80 0.12
N LYS A 232 14.35 20.31 0.36
CA LYS A 232 14.09 19.22 1.32
C LYS A 232 14.91 17.96 0.99
N PHE A 233 15.07 17.63 -0.29
CA PHE A 233 15.72 16.40 -0.72
C PHE A 233 17.17 16.57 -1.18
N PHE A 234 17.64 17.81 -1.42
CA PHE A 234 18.98 18.06 -1.96
C PHE A 234 19.89 18.92 -1.09
N HIS A 235 19.35 19.71 -0.15
CA HIS A 235 20.20 20.56 0.68
C HIS A 235 20.87 19.72 1.80
N PRO A 236 22.21 19.70 1.92
CA PRO A 236 22.90 18.81 2.87
C PRO A 236 22.42 18.95 4.32
N ARG A 237 22.20 20.18 4.77
CA ARG A 237 21.67 20.46 6.12
C ARG A 237 20.20 20.09 6.30
N ALA A 238 19.41 20.08 5.22
CA ALA A 238 18.05 19.56 5.26
C ALA A 238 18.07 18.04 5.45
N THR A 239 18.84 17.34 4.61
CA THR A 239 18.98 15.88 4.66
C THR A 239 19.71 15.40 5.92
N ALA A 240 20.46 16.26 6.61
CA ALA A 240 21.06 15.96 7.91
C ALA A 240 20.07 16.09 9.09
N GLY A 241 18.89 16.69 8.87
CA GLY A 241 17.91 16.92 9.94
C GLY A 241 18.14 18.19 10.75
N ASP A 242 18.86 19.18 10.21
CA ASP A 242 19.12 20.44 10.93
C ASP A 242 17.88 21.37 10.98
N PHE A 243 16.92 21.15 10.08
CA PHE A 243 15.75 22.01 9.93
C PHE A 243 14.49 21.18 9.77
N ASN A 244 13.40 21.58 10.43
CA ASN A 244 12.06 21.04 10.20
C ASN A 244 11.45 21.71 8.95
N PHE A 245 11.47 21.01 7.83
CA PHE A 245 11.02 21.57 6.55
C PHE A 245 9.51 21.82 6.49
N GLY A 246 8.71 21.10 7.28
CA GLY A 246 7.29 21.41 7.42
C GLY A 246 7.09 22.79 8.06
N HIS A 247 7.84 23.08 9.11
CA HIS A 247 7.77 24.37 9.82
C HIS A 247 8.39 25.50 9.00
N GLU A 248 9.52 25.27 8.32
CA GLU A 248 10.10 26.26 7.41
C GLU A 248 9.15 26.62 6.27
N LEU A 249 8.36 25.67 5.74
CA LEU A 249 7.32 25.98 4.77
C LEU A 249 6.30 26.97 5.33
N PHE A 250 5.81 26.73 6.54
CA PHE A 250 4.81 27.58 7.18
C PHE A 250 5.32 29.00 7.43
N ARG A 251 6.60 29.16 7.77
CA ARG A 251 7.24 30.48 7.89
C ARG A 251 7.31 31.23 6.57
N LEU A 252 7.49 30.54 5.45
CA LEU A 252 7.63 31.13 4.11
C LEU A 252 6.30 31.45 3.43
N LEU A 253 5.25 30.67 3.70
CA LEU A 253 3.98 30.77 2.99
C LEU A 253 3.39 32.20 2.97
N PRO A 254 3.29 32.94 4.11
CA PRO A 254 2.65 34.25 4.09
C PRO A 254 3.39 35.30 3.26
N SER A 255 4.72 35.38 3.38
CA SER A 255 5.51 36.39 2.67
C SER A 255 5.59 36.09 1.17
N VAL A 256 5.79 34.83 0.80
CA VAL A 256 5.85 34.44 -0.62
C VAL A 256 4.50 34.56 -1.32
N ALA A 257 3.40 34.21 -0.65
CA ALA A 257 2.06 34.36 -1.21
C ALA A 257 1.71 35.83 -1.52
N ASN A 258 2.23 36.76 -0.71
CA ASN A 258 1.98 38.21 -0.80
C ASN A 258 3.02 38.98 -1.61
N ALA A 259 4.09 38.34 -2.08
CA ALA A 259 5.13 39.00 -2.87
C ALA A 259 4.55 39.60 -4.16
N SER A 260 4.75 40.90 -4.34
CA SER A 260 4.14 41.70 -5.41
C SER A 260 4.84 41.49 -6.76
N SER A 261 6.09 41.05 -6.75
CA SER A 261 6.90 40.83 -7.96
C SER A 261 7.66 39.48 -7.93
N ASP A 262 8.11 39.01 -9.10
CA ASP A 262 8.95 37.79 -9.18
C ASP A 262 10.32 38.02 -8.50
N ALA A 263 10.85 39.24 -8.58
CA ALA A 263 12.11 39.62 -7.92
C ALA A 263 12.01 39.58 -6.39
N GLU A 264 10.90 40.09 -5.82
CA GLU A 264 10.65 40.05 -4.38
C GLU A 264 10.53 38.61 -3.87
N ARG A 265 9.76 37.76 -4.59
CA ARG A 265 9.66 36.33 -4.29
C ARG A 265 11.04 35.68 -4.29
N ASP A 266 11.83 35.92 -5.33
CA ASP A 266 13.13 35.27 -5.49
C ASP A 266 14.14 35.72 -4.44
N GLU A 267 14.06 36.97 -3.97
CA GLU A 267 14.90 37.45 -2.87
C GLU A 267 14.53 36.78 -1.53
N LEU A 268 13.23 36.55 -1.27
CA LEU A 268 12.77 35.77 -0.11
C LEU A 268 13.30 34.33 -0.16
N LEU A 269 13.22 33.67 -1.31
CA LEU A 269 13.70 32.31 -1.51
C LEU A 269 15.24 32.22 -1.43
N SER A 270 15.96 33.20 -2.00
CA SER A 270 17.42 33.28 -1.91
C SER A 270 17.89 33.54 -0.48
N SER A 271 17.17 34.36 0.28
CA SER A 271 17.42 34.59 1.71
C SER A 271 17.20 33.31 2.53
N PHE A 272 16.11 32.58 2.27
CA PHE A 272 15.87 31.28 2.89
C PHE A 272 17.01 30.29 2.61
N LEU A 273 17.47 30.22 1.36
CA LEU A 273 18.57 29.36 0.98
C LEU A 273 19.88 29.74 1.67
N THR A 274 20.12 31.04 1.84
CA THR A 274 21.27 31.56 2.60
C THR A 274 21.17 31.18 4.08
N LYS A 275 19.97 31.22 4.69
CA LYS A 275 19.73 30.75 6.07
C LYS A 275 20.07 29.26 6.24
N LEU A 276 19.78 28.44 5.23
CA LEU A 276 20.09 27.01 5.29
C LEU A 276 21.62 26.76 5.32
N GLY A 277 22.42 27.63 4.70
CA GLY A 277 23.87 27.60 4.75
C GLY A 277 24.53 27.55 3.37
N THR A 278 25.84 27.70 3.32
CA THR A 278 26.60 27.61 2.06
C THR A 278 26.96 26.16 1.76
N VAL A 279 26.94 25.82 0.47
CA VAL A 279 27.28 24.47 -0.01
C VAL A 279 28.56 24.56 -0.82
N SER A 280 29.57 23.79 -0.42
CA SER A 280 30.91 23.82 -1.02
C SER A 280 30.95 23.03 -2.33
N GLN A 281 31.83 23.43 -3.27
CA GLN A 281 31.94 22.80 -4.59
C GLN A 281 32.73 21.46 -4.59
N ASN A 282 33.39 21.09 -3.48
CA ASN A 282 34.42 20.05 -3.47
C ASN A 282 33.91 18.61 -3.24
N ASP A 283 32.59 18.39 -3.16
CA ASP A 283 32.00 17.07 -2.86
C ASP A 283 31.64 16.23 -4.12
N ALA A 284 32.23 16.56 -5.27
CA ALA A 284 31.99 15.84 -6.53
C ALA A 284 32.66 14.46 -6.54
N GLY A 285 32.00 13.45 -5.98
CA GLY A 285 32.44 12.07 -6.11
C GLY A 285 32.05 11.40 -7.44
N THR A 286 32.80 10.35 -7.78
CA THR A 286 32.68 9.39 -8.92
C THR A 286 31.33 9.27 -9.65
N PRO A 287 31.33 9.23 -11.01
CA PRO A 287 30.12 8.95 -11.78
C PRO A 287 29.67 7.51 -11.55
N PHE A 288 28.40 7.32 -11.21
CA PHE A 288 27.76 6.00 -11.18
C PHE A 288 26.43 6.00 -11.94
N ALA A 289 26.08 4.80 -12.41
CA ALA A 289 25.24 4.44 -13.55
C ALA A 289 25.92 4.66 -14.91
N ARG A 290 26.10 3.57 -15.67
CA ARG A 290 26.43 3.69 -17.09
C ARG A 290 25.31 4.52 -17.75
N LYS A 291 25.67 5.45 -18.63
CA LYS A 291 24.72 6.40 -19.25
C LYS A 291 23.55 5.70 -19.97
N ASP A 292 23.71 4.44 -20.36
CA ASP A 292 22.74 3.57 -21.03
C ASP A 292 21.64 2.99 -20.10
N SER A 293 21.77 3.08 -18.77
CA SER A 293 20.74 2.60 -17.83
C SER A 293 19.83 3.68 -17.24
N ILE A 294 20.14 4.96 -17.46
CA ILE A 294 19.34 6.08 -16.94
C ILE A 294 18.08 6.22 -17.78
N MET A 295 16.92 6.09 -17.16
CA MET A 295 15.62 6.26 -17.83
C MET A 295 15.24 7.73 -17.95
N PHE A 296 15.41 8.45 -16.85
CA PHE A 296 15.24 9.89 -16.73
C PHE A 296 16.04 10.37 -15.52
N ASP A 297 16.36 11.66 -15.51
CA ASP A 297 17.13 12.31 -14.47
C ASP A 297 16.28 13.36 -13.74
N THR A 298 16.83 13.91 -12.65
CA THR A 298 16.25 15.01 -11.88
C THR A 298 15.82 16.15 -12.82
N ASP A 299 14.55 16.52 -12.75
CA ASP A 299 13.97 17.56 -13.59
C ASP A 299 14.40 18.95 -13.11
N THR A 300 15.22 19.63 -13.91
CA THR A 300 15.65 21.01 -13.68
C THR A 300 14.96 22.00 -14.61
N THR A 301 14.00 21.57 -15.44
CA THR A 301 13.37 22.44 -16.44
C THR A 301 12.51 23.53 -15.79
N TRP A 302 11.92 23.25 -14.64
CA TRP A 302 11.12 24.21 -13.86
C TRP A 302 11.94 25.40 -13.36
N TRP A 303 13.27 25.28 -13.24
CA TRP A 303 14.15 26.40 -12.89
C TRP A 303 14.02 27.56 -13.89
N HIS A 304 13.92 27.22 -15.18
CA HIS A 304 13.79 28.21 -16.25
C HIS A 304 12.32 28.62 -16.46
N GLN A 305 11.39 27.67 -16.41
CA GLN A 305 9.96 27.94 -16.59
C GLN A 305 9.37 28.77 -15.44
N GLY A 306 9.87 28.60 -14.21
CA GLY A 306 9.48 29.37 -13.04
C GLY A 306 9.94 30.84 -13.08
N GLY A 307 10.83 31.19 -14.02
CA GLY A 307 11.39 32.53 -14.16
C GLY A 307 12.22 32.94 -12.94
N LEU A 308 13.07 32.03 -12.46
CA LEU A 308 13.94 32.29 -11.31
C LEU A 308 15.07 33.26 -11.71
N SER A 309 15.44 34.16 -10.80
CA SER A 309 16.58 35.04 -10.93
C SER A 309 17.90 34.26 -11.06
N GLU A 310 18.87 34.82 -11.78
CA GLU A 310 20.21 34.21 -11.94
C GLU A 310 20.91 33.98 -10.59
N LYS A 311 20.67 34.84 -9.60
CA LYS A 311 21.18 34.66 -8.22
C LYS A 311 20.69 33.33 -7.62
N LEU A 312 19.39 33.06 -7.70
CA LEU A 312 18.80 31.83 -7.15
C LEU A 312 19.21 30.60 -7.98
N LEU A 313 19.22 30.72 -9.32
CA LEU A 313 19.69 29.66 -10.22
C LEU A 313 21.13 29.25 -9.93
N ALA A 314 22.02 30.22 -9.68
CA ALA A 314 23.41 29.95 -9.33
C ALA A 314 23.54 29.14 -8.04
N GLN A 315 22.68 29.39 -7.04
CA GLN A 315 22.67 28.62 -5.80
C GLN A 315 22.17 27.18 -6.03
N PHE A 316 21.13 26.97 -6.87
CA PHE A 316 20.65 25.63 -7.19
C PHE A 316 21.63 24.79 -8.01
N ARG A 317 22.35 25.41 -8.94
CA ARG A 317 23.42 24.73 -9.70
C ARG A 317 24.51 24.20 -8.76
N ARG A 318 24.85 24.94 -7.70
CA ARG A 318 25.82 24.46 -6.69
C ARG A 318 25.28 23.22 -5.96
N LEU A 319 24.01 23.22 -5.57
CA LEU A 319 23.36 22.08 -4.91
C LEU A 319 23.36 20.81 -5.77
N LEU A 320 23.06 20.95 -7.06
CA LEU A 320 23.02 19.80 -7.97
C LEU A 320 24.40 19.12 -8.12
N LEU A 321 25.47 19.91 -8.01
CA LEU A 321 26.85 19.44 -8.16
C LEU A 321 27.43 18.87 -6.85
N SER A 322 26.95 19.33 -5.69
CA SER A 322 27.44 18.93 -4.38
C SER A 322 26.71 17.72 -3.78
N ASN A 323 25.51 17.39 -4.28
CA ASN A 323 24.66 16.43 -3.60
C ASN A 323 25.04 14.97 -3.94
N ARG A 324 25.84 14.38 -3.06
CA ARG A 324 25.68 12.97 -2.68
C ARG A 324 25.03 13.00 -1.30
N PRO A 325 23.72 12.73 -1.17
CA PRO A 325 23.17 12.39 0.11
C PRO A 325 24.07 11.30 0.70
N HIS A 326 24.41 11.42 1.97
CA HIS A 326 24.96 10.28 2.70
C HIS A 326 24.03 9.07 2.46
N SER A 327 24.50 7.86 2.71
CA SER A 327 23.69 6.63 2.62
C SER A 327 22.35 6.70 3.39
N PHE A 328 22.15 7.74 4.20
CA PHE A 328 20.94 8.08 4.95
C PHE A 328 20.55 9.56 4.76
N SER A 329 19.25 9.83 4.56
CA SER A 329 18.64 11.17 4.58
C SER A 329 17.59 11.24 5.70
N TYR A 330 17.49 12.39 6.38
CA TYR A 330 16.49 12.62 7.41
C TYR A 330 15.06 12.48 6.90
N TYR A 331 14.79 12.84 5.63
CA TYR A 331 13.43 12.86 5.08
C TYR A 331 13.05 11.62 4.27
N TYR A 332 14.02 10.80 3.88
CA TYR A 332 13.73 9.59 3.13
C TYR A 332 14.82 8.53 3.29
N ASN A 333 14.43 7.28 3.06
CA ASN A 333 15.31 6.13 2.96
C ASN A 333 14.75 5.16 1.91
N PHE A 334 15.42 4.02 1.71
CA PHE A 334 14.97 2.97 0.81
C PHE A 334 14.93 1.62 1.52
N THR A 335 13.93 0.80 1.18
CA THR A 335 13.92 -0.61 1.55
C THR A 335 15.02 -1.36 0.79
N SER A 336 15.33 -2.57 1.23
CA SER A 336 16.22 -3.47 0.47
C SER A 336 15.69 -3.83 -0.92
N ALA A 337 14.38 -3.69 -1.15
CA ALA A 337 13.78 -3.89 -2.46
C ALA A 337 13.88 -2.65 -3.37
N GLY A 338 14.34 -1.50 -2.86
CA GLY A 338 14.43 -0.24 -3.60
C GLY A 338 13.19 0.64 -3.55
N ASN A 339 12.21 0.32 -2.69
CA ASN A 339 11.06 1.19 -2.44
C ASN A 339 11.47 2.37 -1.55
N VAL A 340 11.01 3.59 -1.89
CA VAL A 340 11.20 4.74 -1.01
C VAL A 340 10.39 4.57 0.29
N LEU A 341 10.98 5.02 1.39
CA LEU A 341 10.40 5.20 2.71
C LEU A 341 10.52 6.67 3.07
N PHE A 342 9.41 7.38 3.29
CA PHE A 342 9.45 8.75 3.80
C PHE A 342 9.58 8.71 5.34
N THR A 343 10.48 9.52 5.89
CA THR A 343 10.81 9.52 7.32
C THR A 343 10.69 10.91 7.91
N ASN A 344 10.35 10.97 9.20
CA ASN A 344 10.40 12.18 10.04
C ASN A 344 9.52 13.36 9.57
N ASP A 345 8.57 13.13 8.67
CA ASP A 345 7.52 14.10 8.35
C ASP A 345 6.40 14.02 9.40
N ALA A 346 6.06 15.14 10.02
CA ALA A 346 4.94 15.21 10.97
C ALA A 346 3.59 14.88 10.29
N GLU A 347 2.83 13.96 10.84
CA GLU A 347 1.55 13.49 10.25
C GLU A 347 0.32 14.30 10.67
N TYR A 348 0.41 15.13 11.71
CA TYR A 348 -0.69 15.95 12.22
C TYR A 348 -1.99 15.16 12.55
N PRO A 349 -1.94 14.12 13.41
CA PRO A 349 -3.07 13.20 13.64
C PRO A 349 -4.29 13.86 14.31
N SER A 350 -4.08 14.92 15.09
CA SER A 350 -5.13 15.60 15.87
C SER A 350 -5.92 16.65 15.07
N ILE A 351 -5.58 16.89 13.79
CA ILE A 351 -6.19 17.94 12.99
C ILE A 351 -7.35 17.37 12.17
N GLU A 352 -8.57 17.61 12.62
CA GLU A 352 -9.78 17.23 11.89
C GLU A 352 -9.96 18.07 10.62
N ASN A 353 -9.81 19.40 10.72
CA ASN A 353 -9.92 20.33 9.59
C ASN A 353 -8.61 21.13 9.44
N PRO A 354 -7.72 20.74 8.52
CA PRO A 354 -6.43 21.41 8.38
C PRO A 354 -6.54 22.85 7.85
N ASP A 355 -5.78 23.76 8.45
CA ASP A 355 -5.62 25.13 7.95
C ASP A 355 -4.98 25.15 6.55
N ILE A 356 -4.93 26.33 5.91
CA ILE A 356 -4.44 26.44 4.53
C ILE A 356 -2.98 25.97 4.40
N GLY A 357 -2.14 26.30 5.39
CA GLY A 357 -0.73 25.90 5.38
C GLY A 357 -0.59 24.39 5.41
N VAL A 358 -1.32 23.71 6.30
CA VAL A 358 -1.30 22.24 6.40
C VAL A 358 -1.81 21.57 5.11
N ARG A 359 -2.85 22.13 4.47
CA ARG A 359 -3.36 21.64 3.17
C ARG A 359 -2.35 21.82 2.03
N LEU A 360 -1.64 22.93 2.00
CA LEU A 360 -0.56 23.16 1.02
C LEU A 360 0.67 22.29 1.31
N LEU A 361 1.00 22.02 2.57
CA LEU A 361 2.03 21.04 2.93
C LEU A 361 1.70 19.64 2.40
N ALA A 362 0.44 19.21 2.49
CA ALA A 362 -0.01 17.94 1.94
C ALA A 362 0.19 17.87 0.42
N LEU A 363 -0.20 18.94 -0.30
CA LEU A 363 0.03 19.08 -1.73
C LEU A 363 1.52 19.03 -2.07
N TYR A 364 2.36 19.80 -1.37
CA TYR A 364 3.80 19.86 -1.67
C TYR A 364 4.51 18.55 -1.33
N ARG A 365 4.11 17.86 -0.25
CA ARG A 365 4.62 16.52 0.07
C ARG A 365 4.31 15.54 -1.04
N TYR A 366 3.05 15.42 -1.44
CA TYR A 366 2.67 14.48 -2.50
C TYR A 366 3.29 14.86 -3.85
N TRP A 367 3.21 16.14 -4.22
CA TRP A 367 3.73 16.61 -5.51
C TRP A 367 5.22 16.30 -5.68
N ASN A 368 6.02 16.61 -4.64
CA ASN A 368 7.45 16.36 -4.66
C ASN A 368 7.79 14.88 -4.46
N ALA A 369 7.03 14.12 -3.66
CA ALA A 369 7.21 12.67 -3.56
C ALA A 369 7.14 12.00 -4.95
N ILE A 370 6.17 12.39 -5.77
CA ILE A 370 6.04 11.88 -7.13
C ILE A 370 7.12 12.45 -8.05
N ALA A 371 7.45 13.73 -7.94
CA ALA A 371 8.47 14.37 -8.78
C ALA A 371 9.85 13.70 -8.62
N TYR A 372 10.19 13.25 -7.41
CA TYR A 372 11.51 12.71 -7.10
C TYR A 372 11.55 11.20 -6.90
N PHE A 373 10.45 10.53 -6.55
CA PHE A 373 10.48 9.12 -6.15
C PHE A 373 9.52 8.21 -6.93
N TYR A 374 8.77 8.73 -7.91
CA TYR A 374 7.91 7.89 -8.74
C TYR A 374 8.69 7.26 -9.92
N PRO A 375 8.83 5.92 -10.00
CA PRO A 375 9.64 5.24 -11.02
C PRO A 375 9.07 5.37 -12.45
N TYR A 376 7.84 5.88 -12.59
CA TYR A 376 7.16 6.09 -13.87
C TYR A 376 6.89 7.58 -14.15
N ARG A 377 7.68 8.50 -13.58
CA ARG A 377 7.52 9.96 -13.77
C ARG A 377 7.46 10.36 -15.25
N ASN A 378 8.21 9.68 -16.13
CA ASN A 378 8.20 9.91 -17.56
C ASN A 378 6.83 9.65 -18.25
N LEU A 379 5.92 8.90 -17.63
CA LEU A 379 4.57 8.66 -18.14
C LEU A 379 3.58 9.79 -17.82
N ILE A 380 3.92 10.69 -16.89
CA ILE A 380 3.03 11.78 -16.41
C ILE A 380 3.59 13.15 -16.80
N LYS A 381 3.67 13.41 -18.11
CA LYS A 381 4.31 14.61 -18.69
C LYS A 381 3.69 15.94 -18.22
N ASP A 382 2.43 15.91 -17.79
CA ASP A 382 1.67 17.06 -17.29
C ASP A 382 1.90 17.34 -15.80
N TRP A 383 2.70 16.54 -15.09
CA TRP A 383 2.93 16.68 -13.65
C TRP A 383 3.31 18.10 -13.17
N PRO A 384 4.15 18.87 -13.88
CA PRO A 384 4.44 20.26 -13.51
C PRO A 384 3.18 21.15 -13.40
N THR A 385 2.22 20.95 -14.30
CA THR A 385 0.98 21.74 -14.33
C THR A 385 0.00 21.40 -13.20
N VAL A 386 0.14 20.20 -12.62
CA VAL A 386 -0.73 19.72 -11.54
C VAL A 386 -0.58 20.59 -10.28
N LEU A 387 0.64 21.05 -9.98
CA LEU A 387 0.89 21.87 -8.79
C LEU A 387 0.07 23.17 -8.83
N ALA A 388 0.18 23.94 -9.92
CA ALA A 388 -0.57 25.16 -10.13
C ALA A 388 -2.09 24.95 -10.09
N THR A 389 -2.56 23.81 -10.62
CA THR A 389 -3.99 23.44 -10.64
C THR A 389 -4.52 23.17 -9.24
N TYR A 390 -3.74 22.51 -8.38
CA TYR A 390 -4.21 22.05 -7.06
C TYR A 390 -3.99 23.07 -5.94
N ILE A 391 -3.12 24.06 -6.08
CA ILE A 391 -2.97 25.16 -5.10
C ILE A 391 -4.33 25.83 -4.76
N PRO A 392 -5.12 26.35 -5.73
CA PRO A 392 -6.40 26.97 -5.42
C PRO A 392 -7.42 25.97 -4.85
N ILE A 393 -7.40 24.71 -5.32
CA ILE A 393 -8.28 23.65 -4.80
C ILE A 393 -7.99 23.40 -3.31
N MET A 394 -6.72 23.30 -2.94
CA MET A 394 -6.30 23.10 -1.55
C MET A 394 -6.64 24.29 -0.66
N ILE A 395 -6.46 25.52 -1.14
CA ILE A 395 -6.85 26.74 -0.42
C ILE A 395 -8.36 26.75 -0.15
N GLN A 396 -9.18 26.30 -1.10
CA GLN A 396 -10.65 26.28 -0.98
C GLN A 396 -11.22 25.05 -0.25
N ALA A 397 -10.41 24.00 -0.03
CA ALA A 397 -10.81 22.75 0.61
C ALA A 397 -11.01 22.87 2.14
N ASN A 398 -11.93 23.73 2.58
CA ASN A 398 -12.12 24.17 3.96
C ASN A 398 -12.90 23.20 4.87
N THR A 399 -13.07 21.94 4.45
CA THR A 399 -13.72 20.89 5.24
C THR A 399 -12.94 19.59 5.03
N ARG A 400 -12.99 18.68 6.01
CA ARG A 400 -12.35 17.37 5.92
C ARG A 400 -12.68 16.65 4.61
N LEU A 401 -13.96 16.58 4.23
CA LEU A 401 -14.38 15.94 2.98
C LEU A 401 -13.78 16.62 1.73
N LYS A 402 -13.83 17.95 1.63
CA LYS A 402 -13.24 18.65 0.46
C LYS A 402 -11.74 18.42 0.36
N TYR A 403 -11.04 18.41 1.50
CA TYR A 403 -9.60 18.14 1.55
C TYR A 403 -9.27 16.72 1.08
N GLU A 404 -10.02 15.72 1.54
CA GLU A 404 -9.85 14.33 1.13
C GLU A 404 -10.16 14.11 -0.36
N LEU A 405 -11.23 14.73 -0.87
CA LEU A 405 -11.56 14.64 -2.30
C LEU A 405 -10.53 15.37 -3.17
N ALA A 406 -9.97 16.48 -2.67
CA ALA A 406 -8.86 17.17 -3.34
C ALA A 406 -7.62 16.26 -3.39
N LEU A 407 -7.29 15.58 -2.29
CA LEU A 407 -6.19 14.61 -2.26
C LEU A 407 -6.47 13.41 -3.17
N ALA A 408 -7.66 12.82 -3.14
CA ALA A 408 -8.03 11.72 -4.02
C ALA A 408 -7.91 12.12 -5.50
N GLY A 409 -8.35 13.32 -5.85
CA GLY A 409 -8.17 13.89 -7.19
C GLY A 409 -6.69 14.06 -7.55
N LEU A 410 -5.88 14.61 -6.64
CA LEU A 410 -4.44 14.80 -6.83
C LEU A 410 -3.73 13.46 -7.08
N VAL A 411 -4.02 12.46 -6.25
CA VAL A 411 -3.47 11.11 -6.36
C VAL A 411 -3.90 10.44 -7.66
N ALA A 412 -5.14 10.65 -8.11
CA ALA A 412 -5.62 10.10 -9.38
C ALA A 412 -4.88 10.65 -10.62
N LYS A 413 -4.17 11.79 -10.52
CA LYS A 413 -3.43 12.39 -11.63
C LYS A 413 -2.21 11.58 -12.05
N ILE A 414 -1.63 10.75 -11.17
CA ILE A 414 -0.47 9.94 -11.55
C ILE A 414 -0.82 8.71 -12.40
N LYS A 415 -2.13 8.42 -12.57
CA LYS A 415 -2.64 7.29 -13.38
C LYS A 415 -1.97 5.98 -12.98
N ASP A 416 -2.13 5.63 -11.71
CA ASP A 416 -1.54 4.44 -11.11
C ASP A 416 -2.60 3.68 -10.32
N THR A 417 -2.84 2.42 -10.64
CA THR A 417 -3.80 1.59 -9.92
C THR A 417 -3.35 1.22 -8.50
N HIS A 418 -2.05 1.30 -8.18
CA HIS A 418 -1.57 1.20 -6.80
C HIS A 418 -1.82 2.46 -5.99
N ALA A 419 -2.15 3.57 -6.64
CA ALA A 419 -2.31 4.84 -5.95
C ALA A 419 -3.72 5.02 -5.43
N GLY A 420 -3.85 5.38 -4.16
CA GLY A 420 -5.14 5.63 -3.53
C GLY A 420 -4.94 6.33 -2.20
N VAL A 421 -6.02 6.93 -1.71
CA VAL A 421 -6.06 7.56 -0.39
C VAL A 421 -6.77 6.61 0.56
N SER A 422 -6.14 6.30 1.69
CA SER A 422 -6.61 5.39 2.73
C SER A 422 -6.26 5.94 4.13
N GLY A 423 -6.86 5.40 5.18
CA GLY A 423 -6.76 5.94 6.54
C GLY A 423 -8.16 6.03 7.17
N LEU A 424 -8.25 6.06 8.50
CA LEU A 424 -9.50 6.08 9.27
C LEU A 424 -10.37 7.29 8.90
N ILE A 425 -11.22 7.15 7.90
CA ILE A 425 -11.91 8.30 7.31
C ILE A 425 -13.41 8.02 7.20
N ASN A 426 -14.14 8.49 8.21
CA ASN A 426 -15.60 8.43 8.24
C ASN A 426 -16.24 9.29 7.12
N SER A 427 -15.63 10.43 6.77
CA SER A 427 -16.15 11.39 5.77
C SER A 427 -16.17 10.85 4.35
N THR A 428 -15.10 10.20 3.90
CA THR A 428 -15.06 9.55 2.58
C THR A 428 -16.00 8.33 2.53
N LEU A 429 -16.10 7.56 3.62
CA LEU A 429 -17.10 6.49 3.75
C LEU A 429 -18.53 7.05 3.66
N GLU A 430 -18.82 8.18 4.29
CA GLU A 430 -20.10 8.87 4.17
C GLU A 430 -20.35 9.43 2.76
N TYR A 431 -19.32 9.92 2.07
CA TYR A 431 -19.45 10.42 0.71
C TYR A 431 -19.79 9.33 -0.32
N TYR A 432 -19.24 8.13 -0.16
CA TYR A 432 -19.60 6.99 -1.01
C TYR A 432 -20.88 6.32 -0.54
N GLY A 433 -21.06 6.18 0.78
CA GLY A 433 -22.15 5.43 1.39
C GLY A 433 -21.65 4.24 2.20
N LYS A 434 -22.29 4.02 3.35
CA LYS A 434 -22.03 2.86 4.24
C LYS A 434 -22.88 1.64 3.90
N LEU A 435 -23.94 1.81 3.12
CA LEU A 435 -24.87 0.78 2.70
C LEU A 435 -24.74 0.50 1.20
N GLN A 436 -25.16 -0.68 0.75
CA GLN A 436 -25.29 -1.01 -0.67
C GLN A 436 -26.35 -2.10 -0.92
N PRO A 437 -26.91 -2.20 -2.14
CA PRO A 437 -27.69 -3.35 -2.57
C PRO A 437 -26.93 -4.69 -2.43
N PRO A 438 -27.63 -5.82 -2.26
CA PRO A 438 -27.02 -7.14 -2.03
C PRO A 438 -26.45 -7.81 -3.30
N PHE A 439 -25.97 -7.02 -4.26
CA PHE A 439 -25.40 -7.49 -5.53
C PHE A 439 -24.31 -6.55 -6.04
N ALA A 440 -23.44 -7.06 -6.91
CA ALA A 440 -22.37 -6.30 -7.54
C ALA A 440 -22.66 -6.05 -9.02
N VAL A 441 -22.14 -4.93 -9.51
CA VAL A 441 -22.11 -4.60 -10.94
C VAL A 441 -20.68 -4.48 -11.42
N GLU A 442 -20.44 -4.88 -12.67
CA GLU A 442 -19.16 -4.71 -13.33
C GLU A 442 -19.35 -4.04 -14.69
N TYR A 443 -18.34 -3.28 -15.12
CA TYR A 443 -18.31 -2.72 -16.46
C TYR A 443 -17.82 -3.78 -17.46
N ILE A 444 -18.71 -4.18 -18.37
CA ILE A 444 -18.53 -5.26 -19.34
C ILE A 444 -19.16 -4.82 -20.66
N GLN A 445 -18.45 -4.94 -21.79
CA GLN A 445 -18.96 -4.55 -23.12
C GLN A 445 -19.62 -3.16 -23.14
N ASN A 446 -18.99 -2.19 -22.46
CA ASN A 446 -19.46 -0.80 -22.29
C ASN A 446 -20.78 -0.62 -21.51
N LYS A 447 -21.20 -1.62 -20.74
CA LYS A 447 -22.42 -1.60 -19.93
C LYS A 447 -22.10 -1.95 -18.48
N TRP A 448 -22.88 -1.44 -17.54
CA TRP A 448 -22.81 -1.85 -16.13
C TRP A 448 -23.74 -3.03 -15.92
N VAL A 449 -23.19 -4.24 -15.80
CA VAL A 449 -23.95 -5.48 -15.74
C VAL A 449 -23.95 -6.01 -14.32
N VAL A 450 -25.10 -6.47 -13.83
CA VAL A 450 -25.21 -7.18 -12.54
C VAL A 450 -24.55 -8.56 -12.68
N THR A 451 -23.43 -8.78 -11.98
CA THR A 451 -22.61 -9.99 -12.20
C THR A 451 -22.76 -11.06 -11.12
N LYS A 452 -23.13 -10.67 -9.90
CA LYS A 452 -23.29 -11.60 -8.79
C LYS A 452 -24.14 -11.02 -7.66
N TYR A 453 -24.74 -11.92 -6.88
CA TYR A 453 -25.29 -11.59 -5.58
C TYR A 453 -24.19 -11.65 -4.52
N LEU A 454 -24.06 -10.58 -3.74
CA LEU A 454 -23.15 -10.49 -2.59
C LEU A 454 -23.71 -11.31 -1.41
N ASN A 455 -25.04 -11.32 -1.28
CA ASN A 455 -25.77 -12.25 -0.43
C ASN A 455 -26.80 -12.97 -1.30
N LYS A 456 -26.74 -14.31 -1.38
CA LYS A 456 -27.60 -15.10 -2.29
C LYS A 456 -29.11 -14.90 -2.03
N VAL A 457 -29.52 -14.81 -0.76
CA VAL A 457 -30.94 -14.70 -0.39
C VAL A 457 -31.42 -13.27 -0.63
N ALA A 458 -30.75 -12.28 -0.06
CA ALA A 458 -31.12 -10.87 -0.22
C ALA A 458 -31.00 -10.42 -1.69
N GLY A 459 -30.01 -10.93 -2.43
CA GLY A 459 -29.85 -10.73 -3.86
C GLY A 459 -31.08 -11.18 -4.65
N ARG A 460 -31.55 -12.42 -4.44
CA ARG A 460 -32.76 -12.93 -5.10
C ARG A 460 -34.02 -12.14 -4.70
N LEU A 461 -34.15 -11.79 -3.41
CA LEU A 461 -35.29 -11.03 -2.90
C LEU A 461 -35.30 -9.56 -3.37
N SER A 462 -34.18 -9.04 -3.87
CA SER A 462 -34.12 -7.68 -4.44
C SER A 462 -34.93 -7.51 -5.72
N GLY A 463 -35.28 -8.63 -6.38
CA GLY A 463 -35.93 -8.65 -7.67
C GLY A 463 -35.03 -8.22 -8.83
N VAL A 464 -33.74 -7.97 -8.63
CA VAL A 464 -32.76 -7.70 -9.70
C VAL A 464 -32.10 -9.00 -10.12
N GLU A 465 -31.97 -9.22 -11.44
CA GLU A 465 -31.39 -10.46 -11.98
C GLU A 465 -29.92 -10.30 -12.38
N ILE A 466 -29.18 -11.40 -12.31
CA ILE A 466 -27.83 -11.47 -12.89
C ILE A 466 -27.95 -11.33 -14.42
N GLY A 467 -27.16 -10.43 -15.00
CA GLY A 467 -27.23 -10.03 -16.40
C GLY A 467 -28.01 -8.73 -16.65
N ASP A 468 -28.77 -8.21 -15.68
CA ASP A 468 -29.46 -6.92 -15.82
C ASP A 468 -28.46 -5.79 -16.06
N ILE A 469 -28.80 -4.85 -16.96
CA ILE A 469 -27.96 -3.70 -17.31
C ILE A 469 -28.41 -2.47 -16.52
N LEU A 470 -27.57 -1.97 -15.63
CA LEU A 470 -27.80 -0.79 -14.81
C LEU A 470 -27.66 0.51 -15.63
N GLU A 471 -28.72 1.32 -15.64
CA GLU A 471 -28.78 2.57 -16.41
C GLU A 471 -29.00 3.82 -15.52
N LYS A 472 -29.67 3.68 -14.37
CA LYS A 472 -29.92 4.80 -13.43
C LYS A 472 -29.65 4.43 -11.97
N ILE A 473 -29.10 5.39 -11.22
CA ILE A 473 -28.88 5.32 -9.76
C ILE A 473 -29.47 6.57 -9.11
N GLY A 474 -30.39 6.41 -8.17
CA GLY A 474 -31.06 7.52 -7.50
C GLY A 474 -31.75 8.48 -8.47
N GLY A 475 -32.28 7.95 -9.58
CA GLY A 475 -32.89 8.74 -10.67
C GLY A 475 -31.90 9.42 -11.63
N LYS A 476 -30.59 9.41 -11.36
CA LYS A 476 -29.56 9.97 -12.25
C LYS A 476 -29.03 8.92 -13.22
N PRO A 477 -28.70 9.28 -14.48
CA PRO A 477 -27.99 8.38 -15.39
C PRO A 477 -26.67 7.90 -14.77
N VAL A 478 -26.37 6.61 -14.88
CA VAL A 478 -25.14 6.01 -14.35
C VAL A 478 -23.91 6.72 -14.91
N ALA A 479 -23.93 7.09 -16.20
CA ALA A 479 -22.85 7.83 -16.84
C ALA A 479 -22.50 9.16 -16.12
N ALA A 480 -23.51 9.87 -15.59
CA ALA A 480 -23.28 11.11 -14.84
C ALA A 480 -22.62 10.84 -13.47
N VAL A 481 -23.05 9.78 -12.79
CA VAL A 481 -22.42 9.33 -11.53
C VAL A 481 -20.97 8.94 -11.79
N VAL A 482 -20.72 8.08 -12.77
CA VAL A 482 -19.36 7.63 -13.17
C VAL A 482 -18.47 8.80 -13.53
N LYS A 483 -18.96 9.79 -14.31
CA LYS A 483 -18.18 10.99 -14.68
C LYS A 483 -17.66 11.75 -13.47
N SER A 484 -18.47 11.91 -12.42
CA SER A 484 -18.05 12.57 -11.18
C SER A 484 -16.99 11.78 -10.41
N ARG A 485 -17.06 10.44 -10.44
CA ARG A 485 -16.13 9.53 -9.75
C ARG A 485 -14.79 9.40 -10.46
N LEU A 486 -14.76 9.48 -11.80
CA LEU A 486 -13.53 9.37 -12.62
C LEU A 486 -12.45 10.39 -12.25
N ALA A 487 -12.84 11.59 -11.82
CA ALA A 487 -11.91 12.66 -11.47
C ALA A 487 -11.10 12.37 -10.18
N ILE A 488 -11.64 11.52 -9.30
CA ILE A 488 -11.07 11.18 -7.99
C ILE A 488 -10.70 9.69 -7.87
N THR A 489 -10.84 8.93 -8.97
CA THR A 489 -10.52 7.50 -9.00
C THR A 489 -9.20 7.27 -9.73
N SER A 490 -8.23 6.74 -9.00
CA SER A 490 -6.98 6.24 -9.56
C SER A 490 -7.18 4.98 -10.38
N GLY A 491 -6.29 4.79 -11.35
CA GLY A 491 -6.25 3.63 -12.20
C GLY A 491 -5.33 3.90 -13.38
N SER A 492 -4.51 2.92 -13.72
CA SER A 492 -3.50 3.06 -14.76
C SER A 492 -4.11 3.08 -16.16
N ASN A 493 -5.20 2.34 -16.36
CA ASN A 493 -5.96 2.33 -17.60
C ASN A 493 -7.48 2.39 -17.34
N ALA A 494 -8.27 2.46 -18.41
CA ALA A 494 -9.73 2.51 -18.31
C ALA A 494 -10.31 1.30 -17.56
N ALA A 495 -9.83 0.09 -17.87
CA ALA A 495 -10.32 -1.15 -17.25
C ALA A 495 -10.17 -1.12 -15.72
N ALA A 496 -9.01 -0.70 -15.22
CA ALA A 496 -8.76 -0.53 -13.78
C ALA A 496 -9.64 0.57 -13.15
N LYS A 497 -9.82 1.70 -13.83
CA LYS A 497 -10.68 2.79 -13.33
C LYS A 497 -12.14 2.36 -13.20
N TYR A 498 -12.70 1.74 -14.23
CA TYR A 498 -14.09 1.26 -14.20
C TYR A 498 -14.27 0.14 -13.16
N ARG A 499 -13.29 -0.75 -12.99
CA ARG A 499 -13.28 -1.73 -11.89
C ARG A 499 -13.36 -1.03 -10.52
N ASN A 500 -12.48 -0.07 -10.26
CA ASN A 500 -12.42 0.65 -8.98
C ASN A 500 -13.70 1.44 -8.70
N ILE A 501 -14.30 2.06 -9.72
CA ILE A 501 -15.61 2.71 -9.62
C ILE A 501 -16.68 1.67 -9.26
N GLY A 502 -16.68 0.51 -9.90
CA GLY A 502 -17.65 -0.58 -9.65
C GLY A 502 -17.74 -0.98 -8.17
N TRP A 503 -16.62 -0.98 -7.44
CA TRP A 503 -16.58 -1.32 -6.01
C TRP A 503 -17.36 -0.34 -5.10
N SER A 504 -17.65 0.86 -5.58
CA SER A 504 -18.35 1.90 -4.81
C SER A 504 -19.57 2.49 -5.53
N LEU A 505 -19.84 2.06 -6.77
CA LEU A 505 -20.84 2.68 -7.64
C LEU A 505 -22.25 2.65 -7.03
N LEU A 506 -22.59 1.54 -6.36
CA LEU A 506 -23.91 1.33 -5.74
C LEU A 506 -23.97 1.67 -4.25
N LYS A 507 -22.88 2.19 -3.68
CA LYS A 507 -22.89 2.61 -2.27
C LYS A 507 -23.80 3.82 -2.06
N THR A 508 -24.46 3.84 -0.91
CA THR A 508 -25.38 4.90 -0.49
C THR A 508 -25.47 4.96 1.05
N ASN A 509 -26.01 6.04 1.61
CA ASN A 509 -26.39 6.10 3.03
C ASN A 509 -27.89 5.87 3.25
N GLU A 510 -28.66 5.78 2.16
CA GLU A 510 -30.10 5.58 2.22
C GLU A 510 -30.44 4.10 2.44
N PRO A 511 -31.44 3.77 3.27
CA PRO A 511 -31.83 2.38 3.53
C PRO A 511 -32.35 1.66 2.28
N SER A 512 -32.81 2.41 1.27
CA SER A 512 -33.15 1.88 -0.05
C SER A 512 -32.58 2.75 -1.17
N LEU A 513 -32.31 2.14 -2.32
CA LEU A 513 -31.75 2.80 -3.49
C LEU A 513 -32.65 2.56 -4.71
N ARG A 514 -33.10 3.66 -5.33
CA ARG A 514 -33.87 3.61 -6.58
C ARG A 514 -32.94 3.36 -7.77
N LEU A 515 -33.09 2.22 -8.43
CA LEU A 515 -32.23 1.76 -9.52
C LEU A 515 -33.05 1.54 -10.79
N GLY A 516 -32.53 1.95 -11.94
CA GLY A 516 -33.12 1.70 -13.25
C GLY A 516 -32.30 0.69 -14.03
N PHE A 517 -32.93 -0.35 -14.56
CA PHE A 517 -32.29 -1.45 -15.28
C PHE A 517 -32.97 -1.74 -16.60
N PHE A 518 -32.22 -2.25 -17.57
CA PHE A 518 -32.76 -3.01 -18.69
C PHE A 518 -32.64 -4.50 -18.41
N SER A 519 -33.76 -5.22 -18.57
CA SER A 519 -33.83 -6.67 -18.59
C SER A 519 -34.52 -7.08 -19.89
N GLU A 520 -33.83 -7.79 -20.79
CA GLU A 520 -34.35 -8.20 -22.11
C GLU A 520 -35.04 -7.03 -22.85
N ASP A 521 -34.32 -5.91 -22.96
CA ASP A 521 -34.74 -4.64 -23.58
C ASP A 521 -35.90 -3.90 -22.91
N THR A 522 -36.45 -4.43 -21.82
CA THR A 522 -37.46 -3.75 -21.02
C THR A 522 -36.82 -2.92 -19.91
N PHE A 523 -37.07 -1.61 -19.94
CA PHE A 523 -36.63 -0.72 -18.86
C PHE A 523 -37.57 -0.82 -17.65
N ALA A 524 -37.01 -1.11 -16.48
CA ALA A 524 -37.73 -1.12 -15.22
C ALA A 524 -36.98 -0.30 -14.15
N THR A 525 -37.74 0.27 -13.22
CA THR A 525 -37.18 0.93 -12.03
C THR A 525 -37.57 0.16 -10.79
N LYS A 526 -36.60 -0.14 -9.92
CA LYS A 526 -36.79 -0.90 -8.68
C LYS A 526 -36.24 -0.11 -7.50
N ASN A 527 -36.98 -0.08 -6.40
CA ASN A 527 -36.45 0.41 -5.12
C ASN A 527 -35.87 -0.78 -4.38
N VAL A 528 -34.55 -0.84 -4.29
CA VAL A 528 -33.83 -1.98 -3.75
C VAL A 528 -33.38 -1.68 -2.32
N GLN A 529 -33.66 -2.60 -1.40
CA GLN A 529 -33.17 -2.50 -0.02
C GLN A 529 -31.64 -2.59 0.01
N THR A 530 -31.04 -1.81 0.88
CA THR A 530 -29.59 -1.78 1.07
C THR A 530 -29.21 -2.30 2.45
N TYR A 531 -27.99 -2.80 2.55
CA TYR A 531 -27.47 -3.42 3.76
C TYR A 531 -26.09 -2.84 4.06
N PRO A 532 -25.64 -2.88 5.33
CA PRO A 532 -24.29 -2.48 5.70
C PRO A 532 -23.28 -3.17 4.79
N ALA A 533 -22.47 -2.36 4.11
CA ALA A 533 -21.63 -2.86 3.03
C ALA A 533 -20.68 -3.96 3.54
N ASP A 534 -20.15 -3.80 4.76
CA ASP A 534 -19.33 -4.75 5.52
C ASP A 534 -20.04 -6.09 5.80
N SER A 535 -21.34 -6.07 6.10
CA SER A 535 -22.15 -7.27 6.36
C SER A 535 -22.49 -8.08 5.10
N LEU A 536 -22.42 -7.46 3.91
CA LEU A 536 -22.61 -8.14 2.62
C LEU A 536 -21.32 -8.78 2.10
N LEU A 537 -20.18 -8.60 2.78
CA LEU A 537 -18.88 -8.98 2.24
C LEU A 537 -18.59 -10.46 2.41
N SER A 538 -18.63 -11.17 1.28
CA SER A 538 -17.61 -12.17 0.94
C SER A 538 -16.51 -11.54 0.06
N ILE A 539 -16.11 -10.27 0.29
CA ILE A 539 -15.04 -9.64 -0.50
C ILE A 539 -13.69 -10.14 0.03
N GLY A 540 -13.38 -11.38 -0.31
CA GLY A 540 -12.02 -11.71 -0.70
C GLY A 540 -11.85 -11.32 -2.17
N PHE A 541 -10.67 -10.84 -2.55
CA PHE A 541 -10.19 -10.93 -3.94
C PHE A 541 -10.03 -12.40 -4.39
N THR A 542 -10.27 -13.33 -3.47
CA THR A 542 -10.15 -14.76 -3.58
C THR A 542 -11.41 -15.41 -3.02
N ASP A 543 -11.97 -16.35 -3.79
CA ASP A 543 -12.83 -17.41 -3.26
C ASP A 543 -11.96 -18.47 -2.57
N ASP A 544 -11.83 -18.36 -1.24
CA ASP A 544 -10.97 -19.25 -0.45
C ASP A 544 -11.50 -20.69 -0.35
N THR A 545 -12.72 -20.95 -0.86
CA THR A 545 -13.31 -22.29 -0.90
C THR A 545 -12.86 -23.10 -2.12
N LYS A 546 -12.31 -22.43 -3.16
CA LYS A 546 -11.86 -23.12 -4.37
C LYS A 546 -10.58 -23.89 -4.11
N PRO A 547 -10.49 -25.16 -4.54
CA PRO A 547 -9.26 -25.94 -4.43
C PRO A 547 -8.15 -25.29 -5.28
N ALA A 548 -6.93 -25.28 -4.75
CA ALA A 548 -5.75 -24.74 -5.43
C ALA A 548 -5.46 -25.43 -6.77
N PHE A 549 -5.81 -26.72 -6.88
CA PHE A 549 -5.57 -27.55 -8.05
C PHE A 549 -6.75 -28.50 -8.30
N GLY A 550 -7.04 -28.71 -9.58
CA GLY A 550 -8.01 -29.68 -10.07
C GLY A 550 -7.88 -29.84 -11.58
N TYR A 551 -8.96 -30.23 -12.25
CA TYR A 551 -9.01 -30.36 -13.70
C TYR A 551 -10.20 -29.59 -14.25
N ALA A 552 -9.98 -28.75 -15.27
CA ALA A 552 -11.06 -28.03 -15.96
C ALA A 552 -11.88 -28.99 -16.86
N ARG A 553 -11.19 -29.98 -17.43
CA ARG A 553 -11.71 -31.10 -18.21
C ARG A 553 -10.73 -32.28 -18.07
N PRO A 554 -11.13 -33.52 -18.39
CA PRO A 554 -10.20 -34.65 -18.45
C PRO A 554 -8.94 -34.30 -19.26
N GLY A 555 -7.77 -34.46 -18.66
CA GLY A 555 -6.48 -34.15 -19.29
C GLY A 555 -6.12 -32.65 -19.35
N ILE A 556 -6.90 -31.75 -18.76
CA ILE A 556 -6.57 -30.31 -18.65
C ILE A 556 -6.54 -29.91 -17.18
N GLY A 557 -5.33 -29.73 -16.64
CA GLY A 557 -5.13 -29.27 -15.26
C GLY A 557 -5.61 -27.83 -15.08
N TYR A 558 -6.05 -27.50 -13.88
CA TYR A 558 -6.51 -26.15 -13.52
C TYR A 558 -5.92 -25.73 -12.18
N ILE A 559 -5.26 -24.58 -12.16
CA ILE A 559 -4.74 -23.94 -10.95
C ILE A 559 -5.57 -22.71 -10.67
N TYR A 560 -6.08 -22.62 -9.45
CA TYR A 560 -6.70 -21.42 -8.93
C TYR A 560 -5.67 -20.62 -8.12
N GLY A 561 -5.20 -19.49 -8.65
CA GLY A 561 -4.12 -18.73 -8.02
C GLY A 561 -4.44 -18.25 -6.58
N GLY A 562 -5.72 -18.05 -6.26
CA GLY A 562 -6.19 -17.44 -5.03
C GLY A 562 -6.06 -18.33 -3.79
N THR A 563 -5.94 -19.63 -3.96
CA THR A 563 -5.67 -20.58 -2.85
C THR A 563 -4.38 -21.37 -3.04
N PHE A 564 -3.70 -21.22 -4.19
CA PHE A 564 -2.45 -21.93 -4.46
C PHE A 564 -1.33 -21.51 -3.51
N GLN A 565 -0.73 -22.48 -2.83
CA GLN A 565 0.36 -22.31 -1.88
C GLN A 565 1.55 -23.22 -2.21
N ARG A 566 2.66 -23.02 -1.48
CA ARG A 566 3.89 -23.81 -1.67
C ARG A 566 3.67 -25.33 -1.49
N LYS A 567 2.73 -25.72 -0.63
CA LYS A 567 2.38 -27.13 -0.39
C LYS A 567 1.77 -27.82 -1.63
N ASP A 568 1.17 -27.05 -2.54
CA ASP A 568 0.46 -27.58 -3.70
C ASP A 568 1.39 -27.85 -4.89
N ILE A 569 2.63 -27.37 -4.85
CA ILE A 569 3.61 -27.51 -5.94
C ILE A 569 3.81 -28.98 -6.33
N GLN A 570 4.12 -29.85 -5.38
CA GLN A 570 4.39 -31.26 -5.68
C GLN A 570 3.14 -32.01 -6.18
N PRO A 571 1.97 -31.89 -5.53
CA PRO A 571 0.72 -32.44 -6.06
C PRO A 571 0.39 -32.00 -7.50
N VAL A 572 0.59 -30.71 -7.80
CA VAL A 572 0.32 -30.16 -9.15
C VAL A 572 1.29 -30.73 -10.17
N ILE A 573 2.60 -30.70 -9.90
CA ILE A 573 3.62 -31.24 -10.83
C ILE A 573 3.37 -32.72 -11.12
N ALA A 574 3.00 -33.50 -10.10
CA ALA A 574 2.64 -34.91 -10.28
C ALA A 574 1.37 -35.07 -11.12
N GLY A 575 0.32 -34.28 -10.84
CA GLY A 575 -0.97 -34.37 -11.53
C GLY A 575 -0.92 -33.93 -12.99
N ILE A 576 -0.12 -32.92 -13.33
CA ILE A 576 -0.05 -32.40 -14.70
C ILE A 576 0.90 -33.21 -15.59
N LYS A 577 1.69 -34.14 -15.05
CA LYS A 577 2.76 -34.83 -15.79
C LYS A 577 2.34 -35.35 -17.18
N ASN A 578 1.12 -35.88 -17.28
CA ASN A 578 0.55 -36.43 -18.53
C ASN A 578 -0.63 -35.60 -19.06
N ALA A 579 -0.89 -34.41 -18.51
CA ALA A 579 -1.98 -33.55 -18.96
C ALA A 579 -1.64 -32.90 -20.31
N LYS A 580 -2.65 -32.76 -21.18
CA LYS A 580 -2.56 -32.07 -22.47
C LYS A 580 -2.29 -30.58 -22.31
N GLY A 581 -2.84 -29.99 -21.25
CA GLY A 581 -2.57 -28.61 -20.91
C GLY A 581 -2.85 -28.28 -19.45
N LEU A 582 -2.41 -27.08 -19.07
CA LEU A 582 -2.57 -26.48 -17.75
C LEU A 582 -3.16 -25.08 -17.90
N ILE A 583 -4.24 -24.80 -17.19
CA ILE A 583 -4.81 -23.46 -17.06
C ILE A 583 -4.42 -22.88 -15.69
N VAL A 584 -3.87 -21.67 -15.67
CA VAL A 584 -3.54 -20.92 -14.46
C VAL A 584 -4.46 -19.70 -14.37
N ASP A 585 -5.37 -19.68 -13.40
CA ASP A 585 -6.30 -18.57 -13.21
C ASP A 585 -5.73 -17.47 -12.30
N LEU A 586 -5.42 -16.33 -12.92
CA LEU A 586 -4.92 -15.10 -12.29
C LEU A 586 -5.93 -13.95 -12.39
N ARG A 587 -7.20 -14.24 -12.69
CA ARG A 587 -8.32 -13.28 -12.56
C ARG A 587 -8.61 -12.93 -11.10
N ASN A 588 -8.09 -13.74 -10.18
CA ASN A 588 -8.02 -13.52 -8.74
C ASN A 588 -6.58 -13.16 -8.33
N TYR A 589 -6.43 -12.56 -7.16
CA TYR A 589 -5.09 -12.24 -6.65
C TYR A 589 -4.38 -13.50 -6.11
N PRO A 590 -3.10 -13.76 -6.42
CA PRO A 590 -2.41 -14.97 -6.00
C PRO A 590 -2.08 -15.04 -4.49
N ASN A 591 -2.17 -16.23 -3.88
CA ASN A 591 -1.86 -16.45 -2.47
C ASN A 591 -0.35 -16.67 -2.22
N GLY A 592 0.36 -15.55 -2.11
CA GLY A 592 1.80 -15.57 -1.84
C GLY A 592 2.63 -16.04 -3.03
N SER A 593 3.83 -16.59 -2.76
CA SER A 593 4.86 -16.81 -3.78
C SER A 593 4.93 -18.25 -4.28
N GLY A 594 4.04 -19.14 -3.83
CA GLY A 594 4.08 -20.56 -4.20
C GLY A 594 3.96 -20.76 -5.71
N LEU A 595 3.01 -20.05 -6.34
CA LEU A 595 2.80 -20.13 -7.78
C LEU A 595 4.04 -19.68 -8.54
N PHE A 596 4.62 -18.53 -8.19
CA PHE A 596 5.87 -18.05 -8.80
C PHE A 596 7.03 -19.03 -8.68
N MET A 597 7.20 -19.66 -7.51
CA MET A 597 8.23 -20.67 -7.30
C MET A 597 8.05 -21.88 -8.22
N MET A 598 6.80 -22.26 -8.52
CA MET A 598 6.49 -23.38 -9.41
C MET A 598 6.81 -23.06 -10.88
N ILE A 599 6.65 -21.80 -11.33
CA ILE A 599 6.84 -21.43 -12.76
C ILE A 599 8.23 -21.88 -13.25
N SER A 600 9.27 -21.72 -12.43
CA SER A 600 10.63 -22.18 -12.75
C SER A 600 10.70 -23.68 -13.09
N SER A 601 9.91 -24.51 -12.41
CA SER A 601 9.85 -25.96 -12.64
C SER A 601 9.10 -26.33 -13.92
N LEU A 602 8.28 -25.43 -14.46
CA LEU A 602 7.57 -25.61 -15.73
C LEU A 602 8.46 -25.25 -16.93
N SER A 603 9.47 -24.39 -16.73
CA SER A 603 10.33 -23.94 -17.81
C SER A 603 11.30 -25.03 -18.29
N ARG A 604 11.54 -25.06 -19.61
CA ARG A 604 12.55 -25.91 -20.26
C ARG A 604 13.98 -25.41 -20.03
N SER A 605 14.16 -24.09 -20.01
CA SER A 605 15.45 -23.42 -19.90
C SER A 605 15.33 -22.08 -19.18
N ALA A 606 16.46 -21.44 -18.89
CA ALA A 606 16.43 -20.07 -18.40
C ALA A 606 15.84 -19.12 -19.47
N VAL A 607 14.87 -18.29 -19.09
CA VAL A 607 14.26 -17.28 -19.96
C VAL A 607 14.26 -15.91 -19.28
N LYS A 608 14.49 -14.84 -20.06
CA LYS A 608 14.33 -13.47 -19.56
C LYS A 608 12.84 -13.15 -19.48
N TYR A 609 12.38 -12.58 -18.36
CA TYR A 609 10.95 -12.33 -18.17
C TYR A 609 10.60 -10.90 -17.72
N THR A 610 11.53 -10.15 -17.13
CA THR A 610 11.26 -8.79 -16.66
C THR A 610 12.53 -7.94 -16.54
N ARG A 611 12.38 -6.61 -16.47
CA ARG A 611 13.38 -5.65 -15.99
C ARG A 611 12.76 -4.79 -14.89
N TYR A 612 13.57 -4.45 -13.90
CA TYR A 612 13.20 -3.53 -12.83
C TYR A 612 13.79 -2.15 -13.06
N SER A 613 13.04 -1.09 -12.79
CA SER A 613 13.60 0.23 -12.51
C SER A 613 13.35 0.65 -11.06
N HIS A 614 14.28 1.44 -10.54
CA HIS A 614 14.20 2.02 -9.21
C HIS A 614 14.75 3.44 -9.24
N ILE A 615 14.44 4.21 -8.20
CA ILE A 615 14.99 5.55 -8.00
C ILE A 615 16.40 5.43 -7.45
N ASP A 616 17.32 6.23 -7.98
CA ASP A 616 18.71 6.31 -7.52
C ASP A 616 18.72 6.84 -6.07
N PRO A 617 19.17 6.04 -5.09
CA PRO A 617 19.15 6.45 -3.68
C PRO A 617 19.99 7.69 -3.38
N VAL A 618 21.04 7.94 -4.18
CA VAL A 618 21.92 9.09 -4.01
C VAL A 618 21.56 10.26 -4.93
N ARG A 619 20.51 10.13 -5.75
CA ARG A 619 20.04 11.21 -6.63
C ARG A 619 18.53 11.15 -6.84
N PRO A 620 17.75 11.76 -5.93
CA PRO A 620 16.30 11.86 -6.08
C PRO A 620 15.90 12.40 -7.46
N GLY A 621 14.85 11.85 -8.06
CA GLY A 621 14.37 12.20 -9.39
C GLY A 621 15.09 11.50 -10.54
N ARG A 622 16.18 10.76 -10.30
CA ARG A 622 16.80 9.89 -11.29
C ARG A 622 16.26 8.46 -11.15
N ALA A 623 15.83 7.87 -12.26
CA ALA A 623 15.44 6.45 -12.31
C ALA A 623 16.44 5.64 -13.14
N ILE A 624 16.81 4.47 -12.63
CA ILE A 624 17.78 3.55 -13.23
C ILE A 624 17.08 2.25 -13.59
N MET A 625 17.24 1.81 -14.84
CA MET A 625 16.79 0.51 -15.32
C MET A 625 17.88 -0.55 -15.07
N GLY A 626 17.55 -1.59 -14.33
CA GLY A 626 18.40 -2.75 -14.12
C GLY A 626 18.49 -3.68 -15.35
N PRO A 627 19.36 -4.69 -15.28
CA PRO A 627 19.42 -5.74 -16.29
C PRO A 627 18.15 -6.61 -16.28
N ALA A 628 17.88 -7.24 -17.42
CA ALA A 628 16.82 -8.24 -17.51
C ALA A 628 17.09 -9.42 -16.59
N GLN A 629 16.04 -9.82 -15.87
CA GLN A 629 16.07 -10.95 -14.96
C GLN A 629 15.68 -12.22 -15.69
N SER A 630 16.29 -13.32 -15.27
CA SER A 630 16.01 -14.65 -15.79
C SER A 630 15.23 -15.47 -14.78
N LEU A 631 14.38 -16.35 -15.30
CA LEU A 631 13.62 -17.35 -14.55
C LEU A 631 13.96 -18.74 -15.08
N GLY A 632 13.98 -19.72 -14.20
CA GLY A 632 14.22 -21.11 -14.55
C GLY A 632 15.69 -21.44 -14.82
N ALA A 633 15.94 -22.72 -15.00
CA ALA A 633 17.21 -23.29 -15.43
C ALA A 633 16.90 -24.39 -16.46
N PHE A 634 17.93 -24.97 -17.06
CA PHE A 634 17.73 -26.13 -17.91
C PHE A 634 17.12 -27.28 -17.11
N ASN A 635 15.98 -27.81 -17.58
CA ASN A 635 15.19 -28.81 -16.87
C ASN A 635 14.75 -29.91 -17.84
N HIS A 636 15.26 -31.14 -17.66
CA HIS A 636 14.84 -32.29 -18.45
C HIS A 636 13.40 -32.74 -18.16
N ASN A 637 12.87 -32.39 -16.99
CA ASN A 637 11.54 -32.77 -16.51
C ASN A 637 10.53 -31.62 -16.64
N TYR A 638 10.76 -30.70 -17.58
CA TYR A 638 9.83 -29.58 -17.83
C TYR A 638 8.46 -30.08 -18.29
N TYR A 639 7.43 -29.28 -18.07
CA TYR A 639 6.08 -29.61 -18.54
C TYR A 639 5.95 -29.33 -20.04
N GLY A 640 5.76 -30.38 -20.83
CA GLY A 640 5.68 -30.28 -22.29
C GLY A 640 4.28 -29.94 -22.86
N GLY A 641 3.24 -29.90 -22.01
CA GLY A 641 1.89 -29.56 -22.41
C GLY A 641 1.68 -28.05 -22.59
N LYS A 642 0.55 -27.65 -23.18
CA LYS A 642 0.22 -26.22 -23.36
C LYS A 642 -0.10 -25.58 -22.02
N ILE A 643 0.40 -24.37 -21.78
CA ILE A 643 0.07 -23.58 -20.60
C ILE A 643 -0.77 -22.38 -21.05
N VAL A 644 -1.90 -22.16 -20.39
CA VAL A 644 -2.76 -20.99 -20.59
C VAL A 644 -2.88 -20.23 -19.28
N VAL A 645 -2.83 -18.90 -19.34
CA VAL A 645 -3.04 -18.02 -18.18
C VAL A 645 -4.30 -17.20 -18.40
N LEU A 646 -5.24 -17.25 -17.46
CA LEU A 646 -6.43 -16.41 -17.49
C LEU A 646 -6.17 -15.09 -16.76
N VAL A 647 -6.44 -13.97 -17.42
CA VAL A 647 -6.27 -12.63 -16.85
C VAL A 647 -7.48 -11.73 -17.13
N ASN A 648 -7.68 -10.72 -16.29
CA ASN A 648 -8.67 -9.67 -16.55
C ASN A 648 -8.32 -8.37 -15.80
N LYS A 649 -9.24 -7.40 -15.79
CA LYS A 649 -9.10 -6.13 -15.05
C LYS A 649 -8.75 -6.27 -13.57
N ASN A 650 -9.00 -7.41 -12.93
CA ASN A 650 -8.67 -7.69 -11.53
C ASN A 650 -7.24 -8.25 -11.35
N THR A 651 -6.60 -8.73 -12.42
CA THR A 651 -5.18 -9.10 -12.43
C THR A 651 -4.34 -7.84 -12.24
N GLN A 652 -3.66 -7.74 -11.10
CA GLN A 652 -2.87 -6.57 -10.71
C GLN A 652 -1.61 -7.00 -9.96
N SER A 653 -0.54 -6.20 -10.02
CA SER A 653 0.65 -6.37 -9.17
C SER A 653 1.27 -7.76 -9.32
N ALA A 654 1.43 -8.52 -8.24
CA ALA A 654 2.00 -9.87 -8.29
C ALA A 654 1.29 -10.80 -9.31
N ALA A 655 -0.02 -10.60 -9.57
CA ALA A 655 -0.73 -11.37 -10.59
C ALA A 655 -0.26 -11.03 -12.02
N GLU A 656 0.02 -9.75 -12.31
CA GLU A 656 0.60 -9.32 -13.59
C GLU A 656 2.02 -9.85 -13.74
N PHE A 657 2.81 -9.76 -12.67
CA PHE A 657 4.17 -10.29 -12.62
C PHE A 657 4.20 -11.80 -12.92
N TYR A 658 3.27 -12.58 -12.35
CA TYR A 658 3.20 -14.02 -12.57
C TYR A 658 2.71 -14.34 -13.99
N ALA A 659 1.78 -13.56 -14.54
CA ALA A 659 1.36 -13.67 -15.92
C ALA A 659 2.52 -13.41 -16.89
N MET A 660 3.36 -12.39 -16.62
CA MET A 660 4.59 -12.13 -17.39
C MET A 660 5.56 -13.31 -17.33
N SER A 661 5.81 -13.84 -16.12
CA SER A 661 6.70 -15.00 -15.93
C SER A 661 6.20 -16.25 -16.66
N LEU A 662 4.90 -16.53 -16.63
CA LEU A 662 4.29 -17.63 -17.36
C LEU A 662 4.37 -17.42 -18.89
N ARG A 663 4.09 -16.21 -19.37
CA ARG A 663 4.23 -15.87 -20.79
C ARG A 663 5.66 -16.06 -21.28
N ALA A 664 6.65 -15.67 -20.48
CA ALA A 664 8.07 -15.82 -20.81
C ALA A 664 8.52 -17.28 -20.99
N ILE A 665 7.87 -18.24 -20.32
CA ILE A 665 8.14 -19.67 -20.49
C ILE A 665 7.27 -20.32 -21.58
N GLY A 666 6.52 -19.53 -22.36
CA GLY A 666 5.73 -19.98 -23.50
C GLY A 666 4.23 -20.17 -23.23
N ALA A 667 3.70 -19.70 -22.10
CA ALA A 667 2.26 -19.73 -21.86
C ALA A 667 1.50 -18.72 -22.74
N THR A 668 0.28 -19.09 -23.16
CA THR A 668 -0.64 -18.20 -23.86
C THR A 668 -1.53 -17.46 -22.86
N VAL A 669 -1.58 -16.13 -22.94
CA VAL A 669 -2.41 -15.29 -22.09
C VAL A 669 -3.78 -15.10 -22.74
N VAL A 670 -4.84 -15.53 -22.05
CA VAL A 670 -6.24 -15.43 -22.51
C VAL A 670 -7.01 -14.54 -21.55
N GLY A 671 -7.80 -13.62 -22.08
CA GLY A 671 -8.72 -12.83 -21.26
C GLY A 671 -8.83 -11.37 -21.68
N SER A 672 -8.89 -10.45 -20.74
CA SER A 672 -8.97 -8.99 -21.00
C SER A 672 -7.75 -8.26 -20.44
N THR A 673 -7.51 -7.03 -20.88
CA THR A 673 -6.42 -6.18 -20.37
C THR A 673 -6.46 -6.08 -18.84
N THR A 674 -5.27 -6.21 -18.23
CA THR A 674 -5.07 -6.19 -16.77
C THR A 674 -5.00 -4.78 -16.19
N ALA A 675 -4.77 -4.65 -14.89
CA ALA A 675 -4.81 -3.38 -14.18
C ALA A 675 -3.71 -2.38 -14.54
N GLY A 676 -2.60 -2.85 -15.13
CA GLY A 676 -1.46 -2.03 -15.52
C GLY A 676 -0.77 -1.37 -14.35
N ALA A 677 -0.63 -2.09 -13.24
CA ALA A 677 0.06 -1.65 -12.03
C ALA A 677 0.88 -2.79 -11.46
N ASP A 678 1.96 -3.14 -12.16
CA ASP A 678 2.94 -4.11 -11.70
C ASP A 678 4.04 -3.39 -10.90
N GLY A 679 4.51 -4.05 -9.83
CA GLY A 679 5.54 -3.55 -8.93
C GLY A 679 5.12 -3.48 -7.46
N ASN A 680 6.12 -3.21 -6.62
CA ASN A 680 5.91 -2.99 -5.20
C ASN A 680 5.25 -1.63 -4.95
N VAL A 681 4.64 -1.47 -3.79
CA VAL A 681 4.03 -0.22 -3.35
C VAL A 681 4.96 0.54 -2.40
N SER A 682 5.08 1.85 -2.62
CA SER A 682 5.62 2.81 -1.65
C SER A 682 4.47 3.56 -0.97
N GLU A 683 4.68 3.93 0.28
CA GLU A 683 3.70 4.60 1.13
C GLU A 683 4.16 6.01 1.49
N LEU A 684 3.21 6.90 1.67
CA LEU A 684 3.42 8.27 2.11
C LEU A 684 2.27 8.67 3.05
N TYR A 685 2.60 9.19 4.22
CA TYR A 685 1.62 9.79 5.11
C TYR A 685 1.52 11.29 4.84
N LEU A 686 0.29 11.74 4.61
CA LEU A 686 -0.08 13.13 4.43
C LEU A 686 -0.72 13.68 5.71
N PRO A 687 -0.66 15.00 5.95
CA PRO A 687 -1.27 15.62 7.11
C PRO A 687 -2.72 15.19 7.35
N GLY A 688 -3.06 14.91 8.61
CA GLY A 688 -4.32 14.30 9.03
C GLY A 688 -4.30 12.77 9.05
N SER A 689 -3.10 12.17 9.15
CA SER A 689 -2.87 10.72 9.15
C SER A 689 -3.45 10.01 7.93
N ILE A 690 -3.38 10.67 6.78
CA ILE A 690 -3.91 10.17 5.52
C ILE A 690 -2.82 9.39 4.81
N LEU A 691 -2.97 8.07 4.72
CA LEU A 691 -2.05 7.20 4.00
C LEU A 691 -2.36 7.22 2.50
N THR A 692 -1.37 7.59 1.69
CA THR A 692 -1.42 7.38 0.24
C THR A 692 -0.34 6.43 -0.21
N THR A 693 -0.61 5.73 -1.30
CA THR A 693 0.30 4.79 -1.93
C THR A 693 0.62 5.18 -3.36
N PHE A 694 1.69 4.62 -3.92
CA PHE A 694 2.01 4.63 -5.36
C PHE A 694 2.97 3.48 -5.69
N SER A 695 3.09 3.11 -6.98
CA SER A 695 4.06 2.09 -7.39
C SER A 695 5.49 2.55 -7.11
N GLY A 696 6.23 1.82 -6.28
CA GLY A 696 7.59 2.15 -5.85
C GLY A 696 8.71 1.49 -6.67
N LEU A 697 8.39 0.52 -7.53
CA LEU A 697 9.32 -0.05 -8.51
C LEU A 697 8.71 -0.03 -9.90
N GLY A 698 9.55 0.18 -10.91
CA GLY A 698 9.14 0.06 -12.30
C GLY A 698 9.29 -1.36 -12.81
N ILE A 699 8.28 -1.94 -13.43
CA ILE A 699 8.28 -3.27 -14.01
C ILE A 699 8.07 -3.18 -15.53
N TYR A 700 9.00 -3.75 -16.26
CA TYR A 700 9.05 -3.71 -17.72
C TYR A 700 9.24 -5.11 -18.27
N TYR A 701 8.81 -5.32 -19.52
CA TYR A 701 9.21 -6.51 -20.26
C TYR A 701 10.73 -6.53 -20.52
N PRO A 702 11.31 -7.69 -20.88
CA PRO A 702 12.75 -7.81 -21.15
C PRO A 702 13.29 -6.84 -22.21
N ASP A 703 12.45 -6.45 -23.17
CA ASP A 703 12.77 -5.48 -24.23
C ASP A 703 12.66 -4.01 -23.77
N GLY A 704 12.21 -3.77 -22.54
CA GLY A 704 12.00 -2.43 -21.96
C GLY A 704 10.62 -1.83 -22.23
N SER A 705 9.71 -2.57 -22.89
CA SER A 705 8.33 -2.11 -23.06
C SER A 705 7.56 -2.07 -21.73
N GLN A 706 6.60 -1.13 -21.66
CA GLN A 706 5.95 -0.72 -20.43
C GLN A 706 4.76 -1.62 -20.07
N THR A 707 4.59 -1.89 -18.78
CA THR A 707 3.37 -2.51 -18.21
C THR A 707 2.47 -1.48 -17.51
N GLN A 708 3.05 -0.46 -16.87
CA GLN A 708 2.31 0.61 -16.21
C GLN A 708 1.46 1.40 -17.21
N GLN A 709 0.20 1.66 -16.87
CA GLN A 709 -0.81 2.30 -17.75
C GLN A 709 -1.23 1.50 -18.99
N VAL A 710 -0.56 0.39 -19.29
CA VAL A 710 -0.91 -0.50 -20.41
C VAL A 710 -1.64 -1.73 -19.90
N GLY A 711 -1.04 -2.44 -18.93
CA GLY A 711 -1.41 -3.79 -18.53
C GLY A 711 -0.76 -4.85 -19.41
N ILE A 712 -0.90 -6.11 -19.00
CA ILE A 712 -0.60 -7.29 -19.80
C ILE A 712 -1.71 -7.43 -20.85
N VAL A 713 -1.37 -7.17 -22.11
CA VAL A 713 -2.29 -7.38 -23.23
C VAL A 713 -2.36 -8.88 -23.52
N PRO A 714 -3.56 -9.49 -23.52
CA PRO A 714 -3.72 -10.92 -23.76
C PRO A 714 -3.33 -11.28 -25.20
N ASP A 715 -2.77 -12.47 -25.39
CA ASP A 715 -2.54 -13.05 -26.72
C ASP A 715 -3.86 -13.34 -27.43
N ILE A 716 -4.87 -13.76 -26.64
CA ILE A 716 -6.23 -14.02 -27.10
C ILE A 716 -7.19 -13.19 -26.25
N PHE A 717 -7.73 -12.13 -26.83
CA PHE A 717 -8.75 -11.31 -26.18
C PHE A 717 -10.06 -12.09 -26.03
N CYS A 718 -10.57 -12.16 -24.82
CA CYS A 718 -11.87 -12.73 -24.46
C CYS A 718 -12.36 -12.07 -23.17
N GLU A 719 -13.52 -11.45 -23.20
CA GLU A 719 -14.19 -10.91 -22.02
C GLU A 719 -15.55 -11.58 -21.81
N PRO A 720 -16.07 -11.64 -20.56
CA PRO A 720 -17.42 -12.13 -20.32
C PRO A 720 -18.47 -11.33 -21.08
N THR A 721 -19.61 -11.95 -21.39
CA THR A 721 -20.78 -11.27 -21.96
C THR A 721 -21.92 -11.19 -20.96
N ALA A 722 -22.86 -10.26 -21.12
CA ALA A 722 -24.03 -10.18 -20.24
C ALA A 722 -24.87 -11.47 -20.34
N GLU A 723 -25.02 -12.00 -21.55
CA GLU A 723 -25.75 -13.23 -21.86
C GLU A 723 -25.05 -14.45 -21.25
N GLY A 724 -23.72 -14.54 -21.36
CA GLY A 724 -22.95 -15.62 -20.75
C GLY A 724 -22.99 -15.57 -19.23
N ILE A 725 -22.91 -14.39 -18.63
CA ILE A 725 -23.08 -14.20 -17.19
C ILE A 725 -24.48 -14.66 -16.74
N LYS A 726 -25.53 -14.29 -17.47
CA LYS A 726 -26.91 -14.75 -17.22
C LYS A 726 -27.02 -16.27 -17.34
N ALA A 727 -26.33 -16.87 -18.30
CA ALA A 727 -26.31 -18.32 -18.53
C ALA A 727 -25.35 -19.10 -17.60
N GLY A 728 -24.59 -18.43 -16.72
CA GLY A 728 -23.59 -19.07 -15.87
C GLY A 728 -22.38 -19.63 -16.64
N LYS A 729 -22.09 -19.08 -17.82
CA LYS A 729 -20.97 -19.46 -18.68
C LYS A 729 -19.71 -18.67 -18.29
N ASP A 730 -18.56 -19.34 -18.30
CA ASP A 730 -17.24 -18.71 -18.19
C ASP A 730 -16.56 -18.74 -19.57
N GLU A 731 -16.78 -17.71 -20.39
CA GLU A 731 -16.27 -17.65 -21.77
C GLU A 731 -14.75 -17.64 -21.83
N GLN A 732 -14.08 -17.08 -20.83
CA GLN A 732 -12.62 -17.04 -20.77
C GLN A 732 -12.06 -18.45 -20.52
N LEU A 733 -12.66 -19.20 -19.59
CA LEU A 733 -12.29 -20.59 -19.33
C LEU A 733 -12.56 -21.50 -20.54
N GLU A 734 -13.73 -21.38 -21.16
CA GLU A 734 -14.06 -22.18 -22.35
C GLU A 734 -13.12 -21.86 -23.52
N ARG A 735 -12.75 -20.58 -23.70
CA ARG A 735 -11.77 -20.17 -24.72
C ARG A 735 -10.38 -20.75 -24.46
N ALA A 736 -9.96 -20.83 -23.20
CA ALA A 736 -8.70 -21.46 -22.82
C ALA A 736 -8.70 -22.98 -23.08
N ILE A 737 -9.81 -23.66 -22.75
CA ILE A 737 -10.00 -25.09 -23.04
C ILE A 737 -9.96 -25.34 -24.55
N GLU A 738 -10.64 -24.50 -25.34
CA GLU A 738 -10.63 -24.56 -26.80
C GLU A 738 -9.20 -24.44 -27.34
N PHE A 739 -8.45 -23.42 -26.91
CA PHE A 739 -7.07 -23.22 -27.36
C PHE A 739 -6.15 -24.40 -27.02
N ILE A 740 -6.28 -24.97 -25.82
CA ILE A 740 -5.53 -26.18 -25.45
C ILE A 740 -5.87 -27.31 -26.41
N ASN A 741 -7.14 -27.45 -26.79
CA ASN A 741 -7.59 -28.51 -27.65
C ASN A 741 -7.20 -28.38 -29.12
N THR A 742 -7.33 -27.20 -29.70
CA THR A 742 -7.23 -26.95 -31.15
C THR A 742 -5.95 -26.23 -31.53
N GLY A 743 -5.31 -25.52 -30.60
CA GLY A 743 -4.20 -24.60 -30.86
C GLY A 743 -4.61 -23.30 -31.54
N LYS A 744 -5.92 -23.04 -31.65
CA LYS A 744 -6.49 -21.86 -32.27
C LYS A 744 -7.19 -20.98 -31.25
#